data_AF-A0A9W4IJ27-F1
#
_entry.id   AF-A0A9W4IJ27-F1
#
_cell.length_a   1.000
_cell.length_b   1.000
_cell.length_c   1.000
_cell.angle_alpha   90.00
_cell.angle_beta   90.00
_cell.angle_gamma   90.00
#
_symmetry.space_group_name_H-M   'P 1'
#
loop_
_entity.id
_entity.type
_entity.pdbx_description
1 polymer ?
#
loop_
_entity_poly.entity_id
_entity_poly.type
_entity_poly.pdbx_seq_one_letter_code
_entity_poly.pdbx_strand_id
1 'polypeptide(L)'
;MAYQPSRSPLPSRSPFAPAQQDGFYGNPRSGLRGYGLSNQPIPLSNKVNGYFEKDRTLPLYKDKPFFAPRRTGPRRRWRPFLNVLGVCTVLFLLYYNFYLRTWSGLQSNDKGVELWKWAQTLEDGQTSGDLSDWTARREKVRDAFIVSWEGYEKNAWGYDLYRPVSNVNQEATSGGLGWMIVDSLDTLMIMNLTSKVHRARQWISTSLNYDQDRDVNTFETTIRMLGGLLSAHYLSTQYPDLAPLNDDDVGAAGEDLYIEKAADLSERLLGAFESPSGIPWSNVNLNTSEGVVVHFDEGATSISEAGSIQLEFKYLAKLTGEAEYWKLVERTMQLVDLQKPQDGLVRSAIHPDSGSFKGDRISLGSRADSYYEYLVKQYLQTSEQEPVYKEMWDEALRGIRKNLVSFTKNSHLMIIGERPQGLDQDLSPRMDHLVCFMPGTIALGATGGQPLSQARKSAGWTQQREEEILMSKELMKTCWAMHQATATGLATEISHFVLDSPPVMMADKYPDPVTNPNRASKPEALRGISEPVEAQSDVSASWRADIDIRRNDRHNLQRPETVESLFYLYRITGDDIYRQWGWEIFKSFIKHTAVVEKKSTSRIPTSSNTAPVFRIKGFTSLGNADAVPSYKRDNMESYWMAETLKYFYLLFSDRDFISLEDHVFNTEAHPFPRFKPSGDLKTGWERVPRQ
;
A
#
# COMPACT_ATOMS: atom_id res chain seq x y z
N MET A 1 -7.33 -52.96 -7.33
CA MET A 1 -6.37 -53.85 -8.01
C MET A 1 -5.08 -53.06 -8.19
N ALA A 2 -4.00 -53.57 -7.61
CA ALA A 2 -2.67 -52.96 -7.57
C ALA A 2 -1.91 -53.25 -8.87
N TYR A 3 -1.00 -52.36 -9.28
CA TYR A 3 0.23 -52.75 -10.00
C TYR A 3 1.34 -51.71 -9.79
N GLN A 4 2.45 -52.16 -9.22
CA GLN A 4 3.75 -51.49 -9.09
C GLN A 4 4.55 -51.59 -10.41
N PRO A 5 5.66 -50.84 -10.51
CA PRO A 5 6.89 -51.47 -11.00
C PRO A 5 8.11 -51.26 -10.10
N SER A 6 9.10 -52.10 -10.38
CA SER A 6 10.26 -52.57 -9.60
C SER A 6 11.52 -51.69 -9.61
N ARG A 7 12.29 -51.78 -8.52
CA ARG A 7 13.72 -51.39 -8.34
C ARG A 7 14.64 -52.37 -9.10
N SER A 8 15.91 -52.09 -9.45
CA SER A 8 17.10 -51.75 -8.61
C SER A 8 18.37 -51.67 -9.53
N PRO A 9 19.65 -51.62 -9.04
CA PRO A 9 20.35 -50.71 -8.10
C PRO A 9 21.73 -50.21 -8.63
N LEU A 10 22.49 -49.39 -7.86
CA LEU A 10 23.98 -49.43 -7.63
C LEU A 10 24.48 -48.19 -6.80
N PRO A 11 25.70 -48.18 -6.20
CA PRO A 11 25.82 -48.05 -4.75
C PRO A 11 26.72 -46.90 -4.22
N SER A 12 26.64 -46.77 -2.89
CA SER A 12 27.39 -45.96 -1.91
C SER A 12 28.91 -45.83 -2.09
N ARG A 13 29.47 -44.65 -1.75
CA ARG A 13 30.60 -44.51 -0.80
C ARG A 13 30.86 -43.04 -0.41
N SER A 14 31.00 -42.85 0.89
CA SER A 14 31.64 -41.76 1.65
C SER A 14 32.29 -42.49 2.85
N PRO A 15 33.49 -42.11 3.37
CA PRO A 15 33.53 -41.08 4.43
C PRO A 15 34.87 -40.30 4.67
N PHE A 16 34.75 -39.28 5.52
CA PHE A 16 35.73 -38.62 6.43
C PHE A 16 36.50 -37.34 6.02
N ALA A 17 36.36 -36.34 6.92
CA ALA A 17 37.12 -35.08 7.10
C ALA A 17 38.39 -35.32 8.01
N PRO A 18 39.08 -34.34 8.67
CA PRO A 18 39.18 -32.86 8.58
C PRO A 18 40.65 -32.28 8.74
N ALA A 19 40.77 -30.93 8.88
CA ALA A 19 41.66 -30.15 9.79
C ALA A 19 43.11 -29.67 9.42
N GLN A 20 43.26 -28.32 9.37
CA GLN A 20 44.12 -27.38 10.13
C GLN A 20 45.68 -27.48 10.29
N GLN A 21 46.33 -26.30 10.06
CA GLN A 21 47.57 -25.68 10.67
C GLN A 21 48.95 -26.38 10.47
N ASP A 22 50.13 -25.74 10.32
CA ASP A 22 50.71 -24.43 10.70
C ASP A 22 52.03 -24.16 9.92
N GLY A 23 52.55 -22.91 9.90
CA GLY A 23 54.02 -22.66 10.01
C GLY A 23 54.79 -21.77 8.99
N PHE A 24 54.85 -20.46 9.29
CA PHE A 24 55.92 -19.43 9.09
C PHE A 24 57.18 -19.66 8.20
N TYR A 25 57.57 -18.63 7.41
CA TYR A 25 58.76 -17.75 7.65
C TYR A 25 58.97 -16.67 6.55
N GLY A 26 59.29 -15.44 6.97
CA GLY A 26 60.37 -14.63 6.36
C GLY A 26 60.04 -13.50 5.37
N ASN A 27 60.22 -12.24 5.83
CA ASN A 27 60.45 -11.03 5.02
C ASN A 27 61.91 -10.56 5.30
N PRO A 28 62.66 -9.85 4.41
CA PRO A 28 62.66 -8.37 4.49
C PRO A 28 63.12 -7.52 3.25
N ARG A 29 62.61 -6.27 3.20
CA ARG A 29 63.26 -4.95 2.87
C ARG A 29 63.91 -4.66 1.50
N SER A 30 63.52 -3.53 0.88
CA SER A 30 64.24 -2.21 0.87
C SER A 30 63.97 -1.31 -0.36
N GLY A 31 63.96 0.03 -0.18
CA GLY A 31 64.70 0.97 -1.05
C GLY A 31 64.02 1.97 -2.02
N LEU A 32 63.57 3.13 -1.50
CA LEU A 32 63.98 4.53 -1.83
C LEU A 32 63.91 5.22 -3.25
N ARG A 33 63.62 6.55 -3.16
CA ARG A 33 63.90 7.76 -4.02
C ARG A 33 62.90 8.10 -5.16
N GLY A 34 62.50 9.36 -5.44
CA GLY A 34 62.79 10.70 -4.88
C GLY A 34 62.88 11.81 -5.95
N TYR A 35 62.40 13.03 -5.60
CA TYR A 35 62.81 14.40 -6.03
C TYR A 35 62.11 15.21 -7.16
N GLY A 36 61.53 16.36 -6.73
CA GLY A 36 62.04 17.74 -6.98
C GLY A 36 61.27 18.63 -7.98
N LEU A 37 61.25 19.98 -7.94
CA LEU A 37 61.42 21.05 -6.94
C LEU A 37 61.39 22.41 -7.71
N SER A 38 60.79 23.46 -7.11
CA SER A 38 61.15 24.91 -7.23
C SER A 38 60.81 25.67 -8.56
N ASN A 39 60.59 27.00 -8.65
CA ASN A 39 60.92 28.19 -7.83
C ASN A 39 60.17 29.47 -8.36
N GLN A 40 59.60 30.31 -7.45
CA GLN A 40 59.67 31.81 -7.26
C GLN A 40 59.71 32.83 -8.47
N PRO A 41 59.58 34.19 -8.33
CA PRO A 41 58.97 35.11 -7.31
C PRO A 41 58.19 36.39 -7.83
N ILE A 42 57.30 37.00 -6.99
CA ILE A 42 57.09 38.46 -6.57
C ILE A 42 56.90 39.60 -7.66
N PRO A 43 56.30 40.85 -7.49
CA PRO A 43 55.64 41.59 -6.35
C PRO A 43 54.34 42.47 -6.60
N LEU A 44 53.83 43.02 -5.47
CA LEU A 44 53.30 44.40 -5.17
C LEU A 44 51.83 44.88 -5.44
N SER A 45 51.18 45.27 -4.31
CA SER A 45 50.28 46.43 -4.02
C SER A 45 49.01 46.66 -4.88
N ASN A 46 47.81 46.99 -4.39
CA ASN A 46 47.42 47.97 -3.37
C ASN A 46 45.96 47.74 -2.89
N LYS A 47 45.65 48.31 -1.72
CA LYS A 47 44.37 48.38 -1.01
C LYS A 47 43.21 48.98 -1.83
N VAL A 48 41.95 48.62 -1.50
CA VAL A 48 40.96 49.48 -0.78
C VAL A 48 39.55 48.82 -0.72
N ASN A 49 39.08 48.66 0.53
CA ASN A 49 37.72 48.67 1.11
C ASN A 49 36.53 47.82 0.62
N GLY A 50 35.99 47.10 1.60
CA GLY A 50 34.56 47.03 1.98
C GLY A 50 33.77 45.87 1.39
N TYR A 51 32.82 45.23 2.07
CA TYR A 51 32.30 45.25 3.45
C TYR A 51 31.29 44.07 3.47
N PHE A 52 31.29 43.27 4.54
CA PHE A 52 30.36 42.14 4.86
C PHE A 52 30.45 40.84 4.04
N GLU A 53 31.00 39.77 4.62
CA GLU A 53 30.23 38.66 5.23
C GLU A 53 31.16 37.71 6.02
N LYS A 54 30.62 37.08 7.06
CA LYS A 54 31.34 36.37 8.12
C LYS A 54 31.36 34.86 7.87
N ASP A 55 32.53 34.30 7.61
CA ASP A 55 32.82 32.88 7.84
C ASP A 55 33.40 32.66 9.25
N ARG A 56 32.92 31.62 9.93
CA ARG A 56 33.56 31.02 11.11
C ARG A 56 34.26 29.74 10.68
N THR A 57 35.59 29.70 10.78
CA THR A 57 36.31 28.48 11.18
C THR A 57 37.54 28.82 12.03
N LEU A 58 37.80 27.93 12.98
CA LEU A 58 38.62 28.01 14.19
C LEU A 58 40.14 28.07 13.95
N PRO A 59 40.94 28.63 14.87
CA PRO A 59 42.36 28.37 14.95
C PRO A 59 42.68 27.27 15.98
N LEU A 60 43.30 26.19 15.49
CA LEU A 60 44.11 25.26 16.27
C LEU A 60 45.47 25.92 16.54
N TYR A 61 45.88 26.04 17.81
CA TYR A 61 47.30 26.10 18.14
C TYR A 61 47.61 25.28 19.38
N LYS A 62 48.74 24.58 19.25
CA LYS A 62 49.29 23.49 20.05
C LYS A 62 50.30 24.10 21.03
N ASP A 63 50.37 23.57 22.25
CA ASP A 63 51.61 23.12 22.91
C ASP A 63 51.52 23.15 24.44
N LYS A 64 51.77 21.97 25.03
CA LYS A 64 52.01 21.76 26.48
C LYS A 64 53.51 21.96 26.76
N PRO A 65 53.86 22.20 28.04
CA PRO A 65 54.69 21.19 28.70
C PRO A 65 54.23 20.80 30.11
N PHE A 66 54.61 19.58 30.49
CA PHE A 66 54.41 18.93 31.79
C PHE A 66 55.39 19.42 32.86
N PHE A 67 54.92 19.63 34.10
CA PHE A 67 55.67 19.37 35.34
C PHE A 67 54.71 19.02 36.50
N ALA A 68 55.09 18.06 37.33
CA ALA A 68 54.47 17.68 38.61
C ALA A 68 55.60 17.60 39.68
N PRO A 69 55.33 17.27 40.96
CA PRO A 69 54.41 17.87 41.94
C PRO A 69 55.17 18.25 43.26
N ARG A 70 54.58 19.02 44.20
CA ARG A 70 54.91 18.87 45.64
C ARG A 70 53.88 19.51 46.60
N ARG A 71 53.62 18.75 47.67
CA ARG A 71 52.71 18.97 48.80
C ARG A 71 53.29 19.94 49.85
N THR A 72 52.42 20.70 50.50
CA THR A 72 52.38 20.94 51.97
C THR A 72 50.94 21.31 52.39
N GLY A 73 50.36 20.61 53.39
CA GLY A 73 49.07 20.97 54.03
C GLY A 73 49.29 21.68 55.38
N PRO A 74 48.37 21.63 56.37
CA PRO A 74 46.90 21.53 56.33
C PRO A 74 46.19 22.52 57.31
N ARG A 75 44.85 22.71 57.21
CA ARG A 75 43.87 22.65 58.35
C ARG A 75 42.45 23.14 58.02
N ARG A 76 41.46 22.38 58.55
CA ARG A 76 40.06 22.72 58.90
C ARG A 76 39.11 23.02 57.72
N ARG A 77 37.95 22.37 57.50
CA ARG A 77 36.94 21.78 58.40
C ARG A 77 35.97 20.92 57.55
N TRP A 78 35.81 19.66 57.91
CA TRP A 78 34.70 18.80 57.47
C TRP A 78 33.36 19.38 57.94
N ARG A 79 32.47 19.77 57.02
CA ARG A 79 31.01 19.87 57.27
C ARG A 79 30.06 20.11 56.07
N PRO A 80 30.43 20.07 54.77
CA PRO A 80 29.40 20.12 53.71
C PRO A 80 29.08 18.77 53.03
N PHE A 81 29.80 17.69 53.32
CA PHE A 81 29.65 16.44 52.52
C PHE A 81 28.38 15.63 52.84
N LEU A 82 27.91 15.65 54.09
CA LEU A 82 26.69 14.95 54.51
C LEU A 82 25.41 15.63 54.00
N ASN A 83 25.42 16.96 53.89
CA ASN A 83 24.26 17.71 53.40
C ASN A 83 24.07 17.55 51.89
N VAL A 84 25.17 17.45 51.12
CA VAL A 84 25.11 17.21 49.68
C VAL A 84 24.59 15.80 49.39
N LEU A 85 25.03 14.79 50.14
CA LEU A 85 24.54 13.41 49.97
C LEU A 85 23.05 13.28 50.32
N GLY A 86 22.60 13.95 51.39
CA GLY A 86 21.19 14.00 51.76
C GLY A 86 20.32 14.67 50.70
N VAL A 87 20.76 15.81 50.15
CA VAL A 87 20.03 16.51 49.08
C VAL A 87 20.00 15.68 47.79
N CYS A 88 21.11 15.05 47.39
CA CYS A 88 21.13 14.16 46.22
C CYS A 88 20.23 12.94 46.41
N THR A 89 20.14 12.38 47.62
CA THR A 89 19.26 11.24 47.91
C THR A 89 17.79 11.65 47.89
N VAL A 90 17.45 12.82 48.44
CA VAL A 90 16.09 13.36 48.38
C VAL A 90 15.71 13.70 46.94
N LEU A 91 16.60 14.33 46.16
CA LEU A 91 16.36 14.61 44.74
C LEU A 91 16.25 13.33 43.92
N PHE A 92 17.05 12.30 44.21
CA PHE A 92 16.93 10.99 43.58
C PHE A 92 15.62 10.30 43.96
N LEU A 93 15.19 10.37 45.22
CA LEU A 93 13.92 9.80 45.66
C LEU A 93 12.71 10.58 45.14
N LEU A 94 12.84 11.90 44.97
CA LEU A 94 11.82 12.74 44.34
C LEU A 94 11.79 12.52 42.83
N TYR A 95 12.94 12.39 42.17
CA TYR A 95 13.04 11.99 40.76
C TYR A 95 12.48 10.57 40.56
N TYR A 96 12.79 9.63 41.44
CA TYR A 96 12.31 8.26 41.38
C TYR A 96 10.82 8.15 41.72
N ASN A 97 10.30 8.94 42.67
CA ASN A 97 8.85 9.03 42.94
C ASN A 97 8.12 9.80 41.85
N PHE A 98 8.74 10.83 41.25
CA PHE A 98 8.19 11.54 40.11
C PHE A 98 8.15 10.60 38.91
N TYR A 99 9.25 9.90 38.59
CA TYR A 99 9.35 8.88 37.55
C TYR A 99 8.37 7.72 37.79
N LEU A 100 8.24 7.22 39.02
CA LEU A 100 7.23 6.22 39.38
C LEU A 100 5.81 6.80 39.31
N ARG A 101 5.57 8.08 39.58
CA ARG A 101 4.24 8.73 39.44
C ARG A 101 3.91 9.07 38.00
N THR A 102 4.87 9.44 37.14
CA THR A 102 4.65 9.55 35.69
C THR A 102 4.49 8.18 35.07
N TRP A 103 5.20 7.16 35.55
CA TRP A 103 5.06 5.78 35.04
C TRP A 103 3.82 5.05 35.56
N SER A 104 3.36 5.34 36.80
CA SER A 104 2.09 4.83 37.35
C SER A 104 0.88 5.72 37.03
N GLY A 105 1.11 6.95 36.57
CA GLY A 105 0.10 7.93 36.14
C GLY A 105 -0.17 7.94 34.63
N LEU A 106 0.60 7.20 33.83
CA LEU A 106 0.16 6.72 32.53
C LEU A 106 -0.87 5.61 32.77
N GLN A 107 -2.11 5.99 33.04
CA GLN A 107 -3.24 5.14 32.76
C GLN A 107 -3.21 4.93 31.24
N SER A 108 -2.47 3.92 30.76
CA SER A 108 -2.39 3.60 29.34
C SER A 108 -3.83 3.40 28.90
N ASN A 109 -4.34 4.31 28.08
CA ASN A 109 -5.67 4.17 27.53
C ASN A 109 -5.57 3.06 26.48
N ASP A 110 -5.67 1.81 26.95
CA ASP A 110 -5.46 0.61 26.15
C ASP A 110 -6.55 0.57 25.09
N LYS A 111 -6.18 1.00 23.87
CA LYS A 111 -7.11 1.12 22.74
C LYS A 111 -7.81 -0.20 22.45
N GLY A 112 -7.15 -1.33 22.69
CA GLY A 112 -7.76 -2.65 22.57
C GLY A 112 -8.92 -2.88 23.55
N VAL A 113 -8.82 -2.36 24.77
CA VAL A 113 -9.91 -2.42 25.78
C VAL A 113 -11.05 -1.47 25.41
N GLU A 114 -10.73 -0.24 24.98
CA GLU A 114 -11.74 0.74 24.55
C GLU A 114 -12.53 0.24 23.34
N LEU A 115 -11.82 -0.29 22.35
CA LEU A 115 -12.40 -0.81 21.12
C LEU A 115 -13.20 -2.08 21.38
N TRP A 116 -12.76 -2.94 22.30
CA TRP A 116 -13.55 -4.10 22.74
C TRP A 116 -14.87 -3.67 23.38
N LYS A 117 -14.84 -2.72 24.33
CA LYS A 117 -16.06 -2.19 24.95
C LYS A 117 -17.03 -1.63 23.92
N TRP A 118 -16.51 -0.86 22.95
CA TRP A 118 -17.33 -0.34 21.86
C TRP A 118 -17.89 -1.45 20.96
N ALA A 119 -17.08 -2.45 20.60
CA ALA A 119 -17.53 -3.59 19.80
C ALA A 119 -18.71 -4.34 20.46
N GLN A 120 -18.69 -4.47 21.79
CA GLN A 120 -19.81 -5.06 22.54
C GLN A 120 -21.11 -4.23 22.42
N THR A 121 -21.02 -2.89 22.38
CA THR A 121 -22.22 -2.04 22.17
C THR A 121 -22.85 -2.21 20.78
N LEU A 122 -22.08 -2.69 19.79
CA LEU A 122 -22.60 -3.01 18.46
C LEU A 122 -23.50 -4.26 18.46
N GLU A 123 -23.39 -5.12 19.48
CA GLU A 123 -24.22 -6.33 19.62
C GLU A 123 -25.61 -6.01 20.18
N ASP A 124 -25.73 -4.99 21.03
CA ASP A 124 -26.97 -4.61 21.73
C ASP A 124 -27.91 -3.73 20.89
N GLY A 125 -27.54 -3.38 19.65
CA GLY A 125 -28.33 -2.50 18.77
C GLY A 125 -28.47 -1.05 19.28
N GLN A 126 -27.86 -0.71 20.41
CA GLN A 126 -27.87 0.63 20.99
C GLN A 126 -26.72 1.48 20.43
N THR A 127 -26.94 2.02 19.23
CA THR A 127 -26.18 3.20 18.77
C THR A 127 -27.15 4.33 18.44
N SER A 128 -27.73 4.90 19.49
CA SER A 128 -28.36 6.23 19.44
C SER A 128 -27.29 7.32 19.66
N GLY A 129 -26.18 7.22 18.93
CA GLY A 129 -25.13 8.25 18.86
C GLY A 129 -25.29 9.01 17.55
N ASP A 130 -25.17 10.34 17.60
CA ASP A 130 -25.48 11.27 16.52
C ASP A 130 -24.96 10.76 15.15
N LEU A 131 -25.86 10.65 14.17
CA LEU A 131 -25.60 10.05 12.85
C LEU A 131 -24.54 10.83 12.03
N SER A 132 -24.06 11.96 12.55
CA SER A 132 -23.27 12.97 11.82
C SER A 132 -21.83 13.19 12.29
N ASP A 133 -21.35 12.55 13.36
CA ASP A 133 -19.96 12.77 13.80
C ASP A 133 -18.97 11.86 13.05
N TRP A 134 -18.57 12.30 11.86
CA TRP A 134 -17.56 11.64 11.04
C TRP A 134 -16.17 11.66 11.66
N THR A 135 -15.84 12.69 12.45
CA THR A 135 -14.57 12.78 13.17
C THR A 135 -14.46 11.67 14.21
N ALA A 136 -15.52 11.43 15.00
CA ALA A 136 -15.54 10.32 15.95
C ALA A 136 -15.40 8.96 15.27
N ARG A 137 -16.03 8.77 14.09
CA ARG A 137 -15.90 7.54 13.29
C ARG A 137 -14.48 7.36 12.77
N ARG A 138 -13.86 8.44 12.27
CA ARG A 138 -12.45 8.46 11.86
C ARG A 138 -11.52 8.03 13.00
N GLU A 139 -11.74 8.53 14.21
CA GLU A 139 -10.92 8.13 15.38
C GLU A 139 -11.11 6.65 15.74
N LYS A 140 -12.28 6.03 15.48
CA LYS A 140 -12.46 4.58 15.65
C LYS A 140 -11.64 3.76 14.65
N VAL A 141 -11.50 4.25 13.42
CA VAL A 141 -10.60 3.63 12.43
C VAL A 141 -9.15 3.73 12.90
N ARG A 142 -8.74 4.89 13.41
CA ARG A 142 -7.41 5.10 14.00
C ARG A 142 -7.16 4.18 15.20
N ASP A 143 -8.14 4.00 16.08
CA ASP A 143 -8.05 3.05 17.20
C ASP A 143 -7.83 1.61 16.70
N ALA A 144 -8.55 1.19 15.65
CA ALA A 144 -8.38 -0.13 15.04
C ALA A 144 -6.99 -0.31 14.40
N PHE A 145 -6.46 0.74 13.76
CA PHE A 145 -5.09 0.77 13.25
C PHE A 145 -4.08 0.59 14.39
N ILE A 146 -4.20 1.39 15.46
CA ILE A 146 -3.29 1.33 16.62
C ILE A 146 -3.25 -0.09 17.20
N VAL A 147 -4.42 -0.73 17.36
CA VAL A 147 -4.51 -2.10 17.89
C VAL A 147 -3.87 -3.11 16.94
N SER A 148 -4.06 -2.97 15.63
CA SER A 148 -3.44 -3.83 14.61
C SER A 148 -1.91 -3.70 14.64
N TRP A 149 -1.42 -2.46 14.62
CA TRP A 149 0.00 -2.14 14.68
C TRP A 149 0.65 -2.63 15.98
N GLU A 150 0.05 -2.39 17.14
CA GLU A 150 0.60 -2.83 18.42
C GLU A 150 0.62 -4.36 18.56
N GLY A 151 -0.36 -5.05 17.96
CA GLY A 151 -0.35 -6.50 17.83
C GLY A 151 0.84 -6.99 17.00
N TYR A 152 1.03 -6.38 15.82
CA TYR A 152 2.16 -6.64 14.93
C TYR A 152 3.51 -6.33 15.59
N GLU A 153 3.71 -5.11 16.08
CA GLU A 153 4.94 -4.63 16.70
C GLU A 153 5.37 -5.49 17.90
N LYS A 154 4.40 -5.99 18.67
CA LYS A 154 4.70 -6.88 19.81
C LYS A 154 5.19 -8.26 19.38
N ASN A 155 4.66 -8.83 18.30
CA ASN A 155 4.80 -10.26 18.02
C ASN A 155 5.54 -10.58 16.71
N ALA A 156 5.69 -9.62 15.80
CA ALA A 156 6.18 -9.81 14.44
C ALA A 156 7.03 -8.64 13.93
N TRP A 157 7.59 -7.81 14.81
CA TRP A 157 8.41 -6.66 14.41
C TRP A 157 9.56 -7.04 13.47
N GLY A 158 9.54 -6.49 12.25
CA GLY A 158 10.54 -6.73 11.20
C GLY A 158 10.21 -7.89 10.26
N TYR A 159 9.13 -8.64 10.53
CA TYR A 159 8.68 -9.75 9.71
C TYR A 159 7.65 -9.30 8.67
N ASP A 160 7.52 -10.08 7.59
CA ASP A 160 6.63 -9.74 6.48
C ASP A 160 5.19 -10.19 6.72
N LEU A 161 4.99 -11.27 7.49
CA LEU A 161 3.69 -11.88 7.76
C LEU A 161 3.42 -11.96 9.26
N TYR A 162 2.17 -11.67 9.64
CA TYR A 162 1.71 -11.73 11.02
C TYR A 162 0.42 -12.54 11.18
N ARG A 163 0.46 -13.49 12.13
CA ARG A 163 -0.66 -14.35 12.52
C ARG A 163 -1.22 -13.93 13.88
N PRO A 164 -2.27 -13.10 13.92
CA PRO A 164 -2.74 -12.45 15.15
C PRO A 164 -3.44 -13.38 16.15
N VAL A 165 -4.00 -14.52 15.73
CA VAL A 165 -4.61 -15.52 16.62
C VAL A 165 -3.52 -16.29 17.34
N SER A 166 -2.60 -16.92 16.61
CA SER A 166 -1.51 -17.72 17.18
C SER A 166 -0.36 -16.90 17.76
N ASN A 167 -0.29 -15.59 17.45
CA ASN A 167 0.87 -14.73 17.72
C ASN A 167 2.17 -15.25 17.06
N VAL A 168 2.06 -15.80 15.85
CA VAL A 168 3.21 -16.30 15.09
C VAL A 168 3.61 -15.25 14.06
N ASN A 169 4.91 -15.10 13.88
CA ASN A 169 5.49 -14.34 12.78
C ASN A 169 6.06 -15.29 11.74
N GLN A 170 6.10 -14.83 10.49
CA GLN A 170 6.72 -15.57 9.40
C GLN A 170 7.40 -14.57 8.49
N GLU A 171 8.62 -14.89 8.08
CA GLU A 171 9.32 -14.10 7.06
C GLU A 171 8.84 -14.57 5.68
N ALA A 172 8.62 -13.63 4.75
CA ALA A 172 8.42 -13.99 3.35
C ALA A 172 9.77 -14.37 2.71
N THR A 173 10.85 -13.74 3.17
CA THR A 173 12.25 -14.04 2.80
C THR A 173 13.14 -14.14 4.04
N SER A 174 14.22 -14.93 3.99
CA SER A 174 15.14 -15.10 5.13
C SER A 174 15.74 -13.75 5.59
N GLY A 175 15.36 -13.27 6.77
CA GLY A 175 15.73 -11.94 7.30
C GLY A 175 14.65 -10.86 7.19
N GLY A 176 13.56 -11.13 6.46
CA GLY A 176 12.43 -10.23 6.21
C GLY A 176 12.76 -9.01 5.36
N LEU A 177 11.78 -8.48 4.62
CA LEU A 177 11.85 -7.12 4.04
C LEU A 177 11.08 -6.10 4.87
N GLY A 178 10.44 -6.53 5.96
CA GLY A 178 9.62 -5.66 6.80
C GLY A 178 8.39 -5.16 6.07
N TRP A 179 7.76 -6.04 5.27
CA TRP A 179 6.61 -5.71 4.44
C TRP A 179 5.55 -4.90 5.18
N MET A 180 5.14 -5.36 6.36
CA MET A 180 4.12 -4.67 7.15
C MET A 180 4.58 -3.30 7.68
N ILE A 181 5.88 -3.09 7.89
CA ILE A 181 6.43 -1.80 8.37
C ILE A 181 6.36 -0.77 7.26
N VAL A 182 6.91 -1.09 6.08
CA VAL A 182 7.01 -0.15 4.97
C VAL A 182 5.64 0.16 4.39
N ASP A 183 4.81 -0.87 4.20
CA ASP A 183 3.48 -0.74 3.62
C ASP A 183 2.53 0.07 4.52
N SER A 184 2.72 0.04 5.84
CA SER A 184 1.89 0.82 6.78
C SER A 184 2.43 2.21 7.09
N LEU A 185 3.62 2.56 6.58
CA LEU A 185 4.37 3.73 7.02
C LEU A 185 3.65 5.04 6.72
N ASP A 186 3.11 5.18 5.52
CA ASP A 186 2.37 6.37 5.13
C ASP A 186 1.04 6.50 5.88
N THR A 187 0.42 5.37 6.25
CA THR A 187 -0.81 5.35 7.06
C THR A 187 -0.52 5.85 8.48
N LEU A 188 0.61 5.45 9.06
CA LEU A 188 1.08 5.99 10.34
C LEU A 188 1.23 7.52 10.27
N MET A 189 1.77 8.04 9.16
CA MET A 189 1.91 9.48 8.94
C MET A 189 0.53 10.16 8.79
N ILE A 190 -0.32 9.66 7.89
CA ILE A 190 -1.67 10.18 7.64
C ILE A 190 -2.52 10.22 8.91
N MET A 191 -2.39 9.22 9.80
CA MET A 191 -3.10 9.16 11.08
C MET A 191 -2.40 9.90 12.24
N ASN A 192 -1.33 10.65 11.94
CA ASN A 192 -0.53 11.40 12.91
C ASN A 192 -0.08 10.55 14.11
N LEU A 193 0.54 9.39 13.82
CA LEU A 193 1.06 8.44 14.81
C LEU A 193 2.58 8.55 14.92
N THR A 194 3.06 9.77 15.18
CA THR A 194 4.47 10.19 15.07
C THR A 194 5.47 9.28 15.81
N SER A 195 5.17 8.84 17.04
CA SER A 195 6.05 7.93 17.78
C SER A 195 6.25 6.58 17.09
N LYS A 196 5.20 6.06 16.45
CA LYS A 196 5.25 4.82 15.67
C LYS A 196 5.97 5.05 14.33
N VAL A 197 5.80 6.22 13.70
CA VAL A 197 6.59 6.64 12.52
C VAL A 197 8.08 6.65 12.84
N HIS A 198 8.51 7.28 13.93
CA HIS A 198 9.92 7.30 14.34
C HIS A 198 10.47 5.88 14.55
N ARG A 199 9.69 5.01 15.17
CA ARG A 199 10.10 3.62 15.41
C ARG A 199 10.26 2.83 14.10
N ALA A 200 9.33 2.99 13.15
CA ALA A 200 9.41 2.40 11.82
C ALA A 200 10.62 2.94 11.04
N ARG A 201 10.83 4.27 11.04
CA ARG A 201 11.97 4.93 10.42
C ARG A 201 13.31 4.41 10.98
N GLN A 202 13.42 4.26 12.30
CA GLN A 202 14.62 3.70 12.92
C GLN A 202 14.91 2.30 12.39
N TRP A 203 13.89 1.42 12.29
CA TRP A 203 14.08 0.09 11.73
C TRP A 203 14.50 0.10 10.26
N ILE A 204 13.91 0.99 9.44
CA ILE A 204 14.31 1.17 8.03
C ILE A 204 15.79 1.58 7.93
N SER A 205 16.24 2.51 8.77
CA SER A 205 17.63 2.96 8.81
C SER A 205 18.60 1.85 9.25
N THR A 206 18.26 1.09 10.30
CA THR A 206 19.23 0.18 10.93
C THR A 206 19.12 -1.28 10.51
N SER A 207 18.01 -1.70 9.89
CA SER A 207 17.68 -3.12 9.74
C SER A 207 17.19 -3.51 8.36
N LEU A 208 16.55 -2.60 7.60
CA LEU A 208 16.13 -2.92 6.23
C LEU A 208 17.35 -3.13 5.33
N ASN A 209 17.49 -4.33 4.79
CA ASN A 209 18.59 -4.74 3.93
C ASN A 209 18.09 -5.57 2.75
N TYR A 210 18.49 -5.18 1.53
CA TYR A 210 18.14 -5.89 0.30
C TYR A 210 19.24 -6.84 -0.19
N ASP A 211 20.42 -6.88 0.45
CA ASP A 211 21.49 -7.85 0.16
C ASP A 211 21.11 -9.26 0.63
N GLN A 212 20.09 -9.84 -0.01
CA GLN A 212 19.50 -11.14 0.28
C GLN A 212 19.46 -11.96 -1.00
N ASP A 213 20.13 -13.12 -1.02
CA ASP A 213 20.13 -14.03 -2.17
C ASP A 213 18.79 -14.77 -2.28
N ARG A 214 17.78 -14.07 -2.77
CA ARG A 214 16.38 -14.50 -2.82
C ARG A 214 15.62 -13.84 -3.95
N ASP A 215 14.69 -14.61 -4.50
CA ASP A 215 13.75 -14.15 -5.52
C ASP A 215 12.55 -13.49 -4.84
N VAL A 216 12.17 -12.31 -5.33
CA VAL A 216 10.95 -11.61 -4.93
C VAL A 216 10.07 -11.39 -6.15
N ASN A 217 8.76 -11.23 -5.95
CA ASN A 217 7.88 -10.84 -7.04
C ASN A 217 8.10 -9.35 -7.34
N THR A 218 8.36 -9.03 -8.60
CA THR A 218 8.69 -7.66 -9.05
C THR A 218 7.54 -6.71 -8.76
N PHE A 219 6.31 -7.08 -9.11
CA PHE A 219 5.10 -6.27 -8.93
C PHE A 219 4.78 -6.01 -7.45
N GLU A 220 4.68 -7.06 -6.63
CA GLU A 220 4.36 -6.92 -5.19
C GLU A 220 5.42 -6.09 -4.45
N THR A 221 6.69 -6.24 -4.83
CA THR A 221 7.80 -5.45 -4.25
C THR A 221 7.73 -3.98 -4.70
N THR A 222 7.39 -3.73 -5.96
CA THR A 222 7.21 -2.36 -6.47
C THR A 222 6.05 -1.65 -5.78
N ILE A 223 4.84 -2.22 -5.82
CA ILE A 223 3.65 -1.49 -5.36
C ILE A 223 3.67 -1.28 -3.84
N ARG A 224 4.23 -2.22 -3.05
CA ARG A 224 4.22 -2.15 -1.58
C ARG A 224 5.48 -1.49 -1.02
N MET A 225 6.66 -2.01 -1.37
CA MET A 225 7.92 -1.57 -0.76
C MET A 225 8.42 -0.27 -1.39
N LEU A 226 8.58 -0.25 -2.72
CA LEU A 226 8.99 0.97 -3.41
C LEU A 226 7.90 2.05 -3.27
N GLY A 227 6.64 1.68 -3.45
CA GLY A 227 5.52 2.61 -3.28
C GLY A 227 5.41 3.19 -1.88
N GLY A 228 5.51 2.36 -0.83
CA GLY A 228 5.47 2.81 0.55
C GLY A 228 6.62 3.74 0.93
N LEU A 229 7.85 3.48 0.45
CA LEU A 229 9.00 4.36 0.66
C LEU A 229 8.83 5.70 -0.06
N LEU A 230 8.38 5.69 -1.32
CA LEU A 230 8.16 6.91 -2.11
C LEU A 230 7.05 7.78 -1.52
N SER A 231 5.97 7.17 -1.04
CA SER A 231 4.87 7.86 -0.35
C SER A 231 5.33 8.43 1.00
N ALA A 232 6.10 7.67 1.78
CA ALA A 232 6.68 8.15 3.03
C ALA A 232 7.61 9.36 2.80
N HIS A 233 8.44 9.32 1.76
CA HIS A 233 9.24 10.49 1.34
C HIS A 233 8.33 11.68 1.03
N TYR A 234 7.33 11.48 0.16
CA TYR A 234 6.42 12.54 -0.25
C TYR A 234 5.67 13.17 0.94
N LEU A 235 5.08 12.36 1.82
CA LEU A 235 4.34 12.85 2.97
C LEU A 235 5.25 13.56 3.97
N SER A 236 6.46 13.04 4.20
CA SER A 236 7.41 13.69 5.11
C SER A 236 7.90 15.05 4.63
N THR A 237 7.88 15.30 3.32
CA THR A 237 8.31 16.58 2.74
C THR A 237 7.15 17.57 2.57
N GLN A 238 5.98 17.11 2.10
CA GLN A 238 4.84 18.00 1.86
C GLN A 238 3.96 18.22 3.09
N TYR A 239 3.94 17.27 4.02
CA TYR A 239 3.12 17.31 5.23
C TYR A 239 3.99 17.14 6.49
N PRO A 240 4.88 18.11 6.79
CA PRO A 240 5.83 17.99 7.90
C PRO A 240 5.15 17.78 9.26
N ASP A 241 3.91 18.28 9.44
CA ASP A 241 3.13 18.08 10.66
C ASP A 241 2.67 16.62 10.87
N LEU A 242 2.57 15.83 9.79
CA LEU A 242 2.17 14.42 9.83
C LEU A 242 3.35 13.48 10.09
N ALA A 243 4.56 13.94 9.80
CA ALA A 243 5.80 13.21 10.02
C ALA A 243 6.89 14.17 10.54
N PRO A 244 6.75 14.71 11.77
CA PRO A 244 7.72 15.63 12.33
C PRO A 244 9.04 14.89 12.53
N LEU A 245 10.04 15.21 11.71
CA LEU A 245 11.41 14.72 11.89
C LEU A 245 12.12 15.69 12.85
N ASN A 246 12.80 15.18 13.87
CA ASN A 246 13.56 16.03 14.81
C ASN A 246 14.87 16.49 14.16
N ASP A 247 15.26 17.75 14.40
CA ASP A 247 16.40 18.46 13.80
C ASP A 247 17.80 18.00 14.28
N ASP A 248 17.93 16.89 15.03
CA ASP A 248 19.16 16.57 15.78
C ASP A 248 19.98 15.37 15.24
N ASP A 249 19.57 14.76 14.12
CA ASP A 249 20.37 13.78 13.38
C ASP A 249 21.19 14.45 12.26
N VAL A 250 22.27 13.82 11.77
CA VAL A 250 23.07 14.37 10.66
C VAL A 250 22.23 14.35 9.37
N GLY A 251 21.47 15.44 9.13
CA GLY A 251 20.83 15.82 7.85
C GLY A 251 19.31 16.15 7.82
N ALA A 252 18.72 16.83 8.83
CA ALA A 252 17.28 17.14 8.98
C ALA A 252 16.47 17.66 7.73
N ALA A 253 15.13 17.53 7.79
CA ALA A 253 14.11 17.79 6.75
C ALA A 253 14.54 17.42 5.31
N GLY A 254 14.29 16.15 4.93
CA GLY A 254 14.75 15.61 3.65
C GLY A 254 16.03 14.78 3.76
N GLU A 255 16.24 14.07 4.87
CA GLU A 255 17.23 12.98 4.87
C GLU A 255 16.76 11.93 3.85
N ASP A 256 17.61 11.69 2.84
CA ASP A 256 17.33 10.86 1.69
C ASP A 256 17.06 9.38 2.06
N LEU A 257 17.01 8.97 3.34
CA LEU A 257 16.78 7.59 3.76
C LEU A 257 15.71 6.85 2.94
N TYR A 258 14.53 7.45 2.77
CA TYR A 258 13.47 6.80 2.00
C TYR A 258 13.78 6.73 0.51
N ILE A 259 14.38 7.79 -0.06
CA ILE A 259 14.81 7.83 -1.46
C ILE A 259 16.00 6.88 -1.70
N GLU A 260 17.00 6.86 -0.83
CA GLU A 260 18.16 5.96 -0.86
C GLU A 260 17.71 4.50 -0.83
N LYS A 261 16.81 4.15 0.09
CA LYS A 261 16.23 2.79 0.16
C LYS A 261 15.35 2.49 -1.06
N ALA A 262 14.63 3.47 -1.59
CA ALA A 262 13.84 3.30 -2.81
C ALA A 262 14.73 3.11 -4.05
N ALA A 263 15.80 3.89 -4.19
CA ALA A 263 16.75 3.82 -5.30
C ALA A 263 17.55 2.50 -5.26
N ASP A 264 18.09 2.11 -4.10
CA ASP A 264 18.77 0.81 -3.91
C ASP A 264 17.85 -0.37 -4.27
N LEU A 265 16.60 -0.35 -3.80
CA LEU A 265 15.62 -1.36 -4.19
C LEU A 265 15.37 -1.36 -5.70
N SER A 266 15.19 -0.18 -6.30
CA SER A 266 14.83 -0.06 -7.71
C SER A 266 15.94 -0.54 -8.64
N GLU A 267 17.21 -0.24 -8.32
CA GLU A 267 18.36 -0.78 -9.05
C GLU A 267 18.34 -2.31 -9.09
N ARG A 268 17.96 -2.95 -7.98
CA ARG A 268 17.85 -4.42 -7.91
C ARG A 268 16.70 -4.96 -8.72
N LEU A 269 15.61 -4.20 -8.82
CA LEU A 269 14.43 -4.57 -9.59
C LEU A 269 14.65 -4.41 -11.11
N LEU A 270 15.65 -3.63 -11.56
CA LEU A 270 15.91 -3.38 -12.98
C LEU A 270 16.16 -4.66 -13.78
N GLY A 271 16.77 -5.67 -13.16
CA GLY A 271 16.99 -6.99 -13.75
C GLY A 271 15.73 -7.67 -14.27
N ALA A 272 14.56 -7.35 -13.70
CA ALA A 272 13.29 -7.87 -14.19
C ALA A 272 13.03 -7.45 -15.64
N PHE A 273 13.47 -6.25 -16.06
CA PHE A 273 13.21 -5.70 -17.39
C PHE A 273 14.17 -6.21 -18.47
N GLU A 274 15.19 -6.99 -18.10
CA GLU A 274 16.18 -7.55 -19.04
C GLU A 274 15.67 -8.76 -19.84
N SER A 275 14.35 -8.98 -19.87
CA SER A 275 13.75 -9.99 -20.74
C SER A 275 13.99 -9.66 -22.22
N PRO A 276 14.01 -10.67 -23.12
CA PRO A 276 14.22 -10.43 -24.54
C PRO A 276 13.23 -9.45 -25.20
N SER A 277 12.00 -9.34 -24.68
CA SER A 277 11.01 -8.38 -25.21
C SER A 277 11.05 -7.01 -24.54
N GLY A 278 11.50 -6.94 -23.27
CA GLY A 278 11.39 -5.78 -22.39
C GLY A 278 10.15 -5.79 -21.49
N ILE A 279 9.26 -6.78 -21.59
CA ILE A 279 8.22 -7.04 -20.58
C ILE A 279 8.90 -7.60 -19.33
N PRO A 280 8.65 -7.08 -18.12
CA PRO A 280 9.37 -7.51 -16.94
C PRO A 280 9.08 -8.97 -16.59
N TRP A 281 10.08 -9.69 -16.11
CA TRP A 281 9.92 -10.97 -15.43
C TRP A 281 9.09 -10.79 -14.16
N SER A 282 8.23 -11.77 -13.87
CA SER A 282 7.42 -11.78 -12.64
C SER A 282 8.27 -11.76 -11.37
N ASN A 283 9.48 -12.30 -11.42
CA ASN A 283 10.38 -12.37 -10.28
C ASN A 283 11.77 -11.85 -10.62
N VAL A 284 12.47 -11.38 -9.59
CA VAL A 284 13.86 -10.91 -9.66
C VAL A 284 14.59 -11.31 -8.39
N ASN A 285 15.86 -11.68 -8.49
CA ASN A 285 16.69 -11.96 -7.33
C ASN A 285 17.29 -10.66 -6.78
N LEU A 286 17.07 -10.36 -5.49
CA LEU A 286 17.49 -9.08 -4.90
C LEU A 286 19.01 -8.90 -4.76
N ASN A 287 19.77 -9.99 -4.70
CA ASN A 287 21.22 -9.93 -4.54
C ASN A 287 21.93 -9.88 -5.90
N THR A 288 21.52 -10.72 -6.85
CA THR A 288 22.14 -10.73 -8.18
C THR A 288 21.56 -9.67 -9.11
N SER A 289 20.37 -9.14 -8.79
CA SER A 289 19.59 -8.26 -9.67
C SER A 289 19.31 -8.91 -11.02
N GLU A 290 19.14 -10.24 -11.06
CA GLU A 290 18.81 -10.97 -12.29
C GLU A 290 17.32 -11.34 -12.30
N GLY A 291 16.67 -11.12 -13.44
CA GLY A 291 15.29 -11.55 -13.66
C GLY A 291 15.17 -13.08 -13.63
N VAL A 292 14.14 -13.58 -12.97
CA VAL A 292 13.92 -15.02 -12.74
C VAL A 292 12.79 -15.52 -13.63
N VAL A 293 13.11 -16.48 -14.49
CA VAL A 293 12.12 -17.17 -15.31
C VAL A 293 11.28 -18.08 -14.42
N VAL A 294 10.01 -17.71 -14.29
CA VAL A 294 9.05 -18.49 -13.54
C VAL A 294 8.66 -19.74 -14.35
N HIS A 295 8.75 -20.94 -13.75
CA HIS A 295 8.43 -22.19 -14.46
C HIS A 295 6.94 -22.56 -14.45
N PHE A 296 6.11 -21.87 -13.66
CA PHE A 296 4.66 -22.00 -13.75
C PHE A 296 4.08 -21.09 -14.84
N ASP A 297 2.85 -21.35 -15.28
CA ASP A 297 2.18 -20.60 -16.34
C ASP A 297 3.00 -20.44 -17.64
N GLU A 298 3.83 -21.42 -17.99
CA GLU A 298 4.65 -21.41 -19.22
C GLU A 298 5.55 -20.15 -19.32
N GLY A 299 5.99 -19.62 -18.17
CA GLY A 299 6.85 -18.44 -18.11
C GLY A 299 6.16 -17.12 -18.42
N ALA A 300 4.83 -17.08 -18.50
CA ALA A 300 4.10 -15.83 -18.69
C ALA A 300 3.94 -15.05 -17.38
N THR A 301 4.02 -13.72 -17.50
CA THR A 301 3.77 -12.76 -16.43
C THR A 301 2.33 -12.25 -16.52
N SER A 302 1.69 -12.03 -15.37
CA SER A 302 0.34 -11.46 -15.32
C SER A 302 0.34 -10.05 -15.92
N ILE A 303 -0.72 -9.65 -16.63
CA ILE A 303 -0.73 -8.33 -17.26
C ILE A 303 -0.79 -7.19 -16.24
N SER A 304 -1.42 -7.40 -15.08
CA SER A 304 -1.36 -6.45 -13.96
C SER A 304 0.07 -6.29 -13.42
N GLU A 305 0.86 -7.37 -13.34
CA GLU A 305 2.24 -7.30 -12.86
C GLU A 305 3.14 -6.45 -13.78
N ALA A 306 2.99 -6.60 -15.09
CA ALA A 306 3.73 -5.79 -16.06
C ALA A 306 3.16 -4.36 -16.18
N GLY A 307 1.84 -4.21 -16.01
CA GLY A 307 1.09 -2.99 -16.28
C GLY A 307 0.84 -2.08 -15.09
N SER A 308 1.39 -2.40 -13.90
CA SER A 308 1.06 -1.70 -12.64
C SER A 308 2.29 -1.39 -11.79
N ILE A 309 3.35 -0.95 -12.45
CA ILE A 309 4.64 -0.54 -11.84
C ILE A 309 5.06 0.87 -12.28
N GLN A 310 4.26 1.49 -13.13
CA GLN A 310 4.61 2.72 -13.84
C GLN A 310 4.64 3.92 -12.90
N LEU A 311 3.68 4.03 -11.97
CA LEU A 311 3.55 5.20 -11.09
C LEU A 311 4.78 5.34 -10.17
N GLU A 312 5.28 4.22 -9.66
CA GLU A 312 6.41 4.13 -8.75
C GLU A 312 7.70 4.53 -9.47
N PHE A 313 8.02 3.87 -10.59
CA PHE A 313 9.23 4.16 -11.36
C PHE A 313 9.20 5.56 -11.99
N LYS A 314 8.05 6.06 -12.44
CA LYS A 314 7.92 7.45 -12.95
C LYS A 314 8.13 8.48 -11.84
N TYR A 315 7.62 8.24 -10.63
CA TYR A 315 7.86 9.14 -9.51
C TYR A 315 9.31 9.06 -9.03
N LEU A 316 9.91 7.88 -9.00
CA LEU A 316 11.34 7.73 -8.73
C LEU A 316 12.19 8.51 -9.74
N ALA A 317 11.92 8.36 -11.05
CA ALA A 317 12.60 9.12 -12.11
C ALA A 317 12.48 10.64 -11.90
N LYS A 318 11.32 11.11 -11.42
CA LYS A 318 11.08 12.52 -11.09
C LYS A 318 11.92 13.02 -9.92
N LEU A 319 12.19 12.16 -8.94
CA LEU A 319 12.99 12.47 -7.75
C LEU A 319 14.50 12.41 -8.04
N THR A 320 14.95 11.37 -8.74
CA THR A 320 16.38 11.13 -9.00
C THR A 320 16.90 11.89 -10.23
N GLY A 321 16.02 12.22 -11.18
CA GLY A 321 16.41 12.74 -12.49
C GLY A 321 16.82 11.65 -13.49
N GLU A 322 16.81 10.38 -13.09
CA GLU A 322 17.22 9.25 -13.93
C GLU A 322 16.07 8.83 -14.87
N ALA A 323 16.14 9.29 -16.12
CA ALA A 323 15.11 9.05 -17.12
C ALA A 323 14.99 7.57 -17.56
N GLU A 324 15.93 6.70 -17.18
CA GLU A 324 15.90 5.28 -17.55
C GLU A 324 14.74 4.55 -16.88
N TYR A 325 14.48 4.80 -15.60
CA TYR A 325 13.32 4.27 -14.88
C TYR A 325 12.01 4.55 -15.62
N TRP A 326 11.87 5.77 -16.15
CA TRP A 326 10.72 6.19 -16.94
C TRP A 326 10.61 5.39 -18.25
N LYS A 327 11.69 5.34 -19.03
CA LYS A 327 11.71 4.67 -20.34
C LYS A 327 11.39 3.18 -20.24
N LEU A 328 11.92 2.49 -19.22
CA LEU A 328 11.68 1.06 -19.01
C LEU A 328 10.20 0.75 -18.82
N VAL A 329 9.52 1.46 -17.91
CA VAL A 329 8.11 1.18 -17.63
C VAL A 329 7.17 1.66 -18.75
N GLU A 330 7.55 2.70 -19.50
CA GLU A 330 6.82 3.10 -20.70
C GLU A 330 6.97 2.09 -21.84
N ARG A 331 8.16 1.50 -21.99
CA ARG A 331 8.39 0.46 -22.99
C ARG A 331 7.47 -0.74 -22.77
N THR A 332 7.24 -1.13 -21.52
CA THR A 332 6.26 -2.18 -21.18
C THR A 332 4.86 -1.83 -21.68
N MET A 333 4.39 -0.60 -21.44
CA MET A 333 3.07 -0.17 -21.90
C MET A 333 2.96 -0.11 -23.43
N GLN A 334 4.01 0.34 -24.10
CA GLN A 334 4.10 0.33 -25.56
C GLN A 334 3.98 -1.09 -26.12
N LEU A 335 4.69 -2.07 -25.53
CA LEU A 335 4.67 -3.46 -25.95
C LEU A 335 3.28 -4.08 -25.81
N VAL A 336 2.57 -3.76 -24.72
CA VAL A 336 1.19 -4.19 -24.51
C VAL A 336 0.26 -3.57 -25.57
N ASP A 337 0.39 -2.27 -25.87
CA ASP A 337 -0.42 -1.63 -26.90
C ASP A 337 -0.14 -2.19 -28.31
N LEU A 338 1.13 -2.53 -28.60
CA LEU A 338 1.54 -3.16 -29.87
C LEU A 338 0.90 -4.52 -30.12
N GLN A 339 0.40 -5.21 -29.09
CA GLN A 339 -0.38 -6.44 -29.23
C GLN A 339 -1.79 -6.20 -29.78
N LYS A 340 -2.19 -4.92 -29.92
CA LYS A 340 -3.49 -4.51 -30.46
C LYS A 340 -4.68 -5.21 -29.77
N PRO A 341 -4.81 -5.09 -28.43
CA PRO A 341 -5.97 -5.63 -27.72
C PRO A 341 -7.27 -5.13 -28.37
N GLN A 342 -8.21 -6.05 -28.58
CA GLN A 342 -9.51 -5.74 -29.18
C GLN A 342 -10.36 -4.95 -28.19
N ASP A 343 -10.92 -3.84 -28.64
CA ASP A 343 -11.66 -2.88 -27.79
C ASP A 343 -10.88 -2.47 -26.52
N GLY A 344 -9.53 -2.43 -26.57
CA GLY A 344 -8.69 -2.10 -25.42
C GLY A 344 -8.66 -3.15 -24.30
N LEU A 345 -9.27 -4.33 -24.50
CA LEU A 345 -9.32 -5.40 -23.50
C LEU A 345 -8.11 -6.33 -23.61
N VAL A 346 -7.31 -6.37 -22.55
CA VAL A 346 -6.08 -7.17 -22.50
C VAL A 346 -6.35 -8.59 -21.98
N ARG A 347 -5.51 -9.53 -22.41
CA ARG A 347 -5.52 -10.90 -21.89
C ARG A 347 -4.81 -10.94 -20.53
N SER A 348 -5.18 -11.88 -19.66
CA SER A 348 -4.67 -11.93 -18.27
C SER A 348 -3.16 -12.16 -18.13
N ALA A 349 -2.45 -12.58 -19.17
CA ALA A 349 -1.01 -12.86 -19.12
C ALA A 349 -0.29 -12.54 -20.44
N ILE A 350 1.00 -12.27 -20.34
CA ILE A 350 1.90 -11.88 -21.44
C ILE A 350 3.28 -12.54 -21.26
N HIS A 351 3.90 -13.02 -22.34
CA HIS A 351 5.20 -13.69 -22.28
C HIS A 351 6.36 -12.68 -22.27
N PRO A 352 7.24 -12.68 -21.25
CA PRO A 352 8.43 -11.82 -21.21
C PRO A 352 9.42 -12.07 -22.36
N ASP A 353 9.49 -13.29 -22.90
CA ASP A 353 10.38 -13.61 -24.01
C ASP A 353 9.95 -13.00 -25.36
N SER A 354 8.65 -12.99 -25.64
CA SER A 354 8.13 -12.63 -26.97
C SER A 354 7.30 -11.34 -26.99
N GLY A 355 6.85 -10.87 -25.82
CA GLY A 355 5.90 -9.77 -25.69
C GLY A 355 4.47 -10.13 -26.16
N SER A 356 4.18 -11.41 -26.43
CA SER A 356 2.86 -11.85 -26.90
C SER A 356 1.93 -12.26 -25.75
N PHE A 357 0.64 -11.99 -25.89
CA PHE A 357 -0.35 -12.42 -24.90
C PHE A 357 -0.49 -13.95 -24.84
N LYS A 358 -0.75 -14.46 -23.63
CA LYS A 358 -1.02 -15.87 -23.35
C LYS A 358 -2.50 -16.13 -23.07
N GLY A 359 -3.04 -17.21 -23.64
CA GLY A 359 -4.43 -17.66 -23.45
C GLY A 359 -5.45 -16.64 -23.95
N ASP A 360 -6.75 -16.88 -23.81
CA ASP A 360 -7.81 -15.97 -24.31
C ASP A 360 -8.64 -15.33 -23.19
N ARG A 361 -8.27 -15.57 -21.93
CA ARG A 361 -9.02 -15.07 -20.77
C ARG A 361 -8.91 -13.55 -20.65
N ILE A 362 -10.06 -12.89 -20.57
CA ILE A 362 -10.20 -11.46 -20.30
C ILE A 362 -11.02 -11.31 -19.03
N SER A 363 -10.48 -10.60 -18.05
CA SER A 363 -11.11 -10.31 -16.77
C SER A 363 -10.62 -8.95 -16.27
N LEU A 364 -11.39 -8.34 -15.37
CA LEU A 364 -10.98 -7.17 -14.59
C LEU A 364 -10.68 -7.52 -13.14
N GLY A 365 -10.70 -8.80 -12.79
CA GLY A 365 -10.24 -9.30 -11.49
C GLY A 365 -8.74 -9.58 -11.49
N SER A 366 -8.34 -10.54 -10.66
CA SER A 366 -6.94 -10.89 -10.48
C SER A 366 -6.21 -11.10 -11.81
N ARG A 367 -4.98 -10.57 -11.87
CA ARG A 367 -4.03 -10.59 -13.01
C ARG A 367 -4.25 -9.52 -14.07
N ALA A 368 -5.30 -8.71 -14.01
CA ALA A 368 -5.59 -7.70 -15.03
C ALA A 368 -6.21 -6.39 -14.52
N ASP A 369 -6.89 -6.41 -13.37
CA ASP A 369 -7.36 -5.23 -12.61
C ASP A 369 -6.48 -3.97 -12.76
N SER A 370 -5.33 -3.94 -12.09
CA SER A 370 -4.55 -2.72 -11.89
C SER A 370 -3.85 -2.21 -13.15
N TYR A 371 -3.77 -3.03 -14.22
CA TYR A 371 -3.38 -2.53 -15.55
C TYR A 371 -4.33 -1.42 -16.00
N TYR A 372 -5.64 -1.63 -15.89
CA TYR A 372 -6.63 -0.63 -16.30
C TYR A 372 -6.60 0.60 -15.39
N GLU A 373 -6.39 0.37 -14.10
CA GLU A 373 -6.22 1.43 -13.09
C GLU A 373 -5.05 2.36 -13.43
N TYR A 374 -3.89 1.79 -13.81
CA TYR A 374 -2.67 2.55 -14.08
C TYR A 374 -2.74 3.33 -15.40
N LEU A 375 -3.65 3.00 -16.33
CA LEU A 375 -3.86 3.82 -17.53
C LEU A 375 -4.30 5.23 -17.14
N VAL A 376 -5.39 5.35 -16.40
CA VAL A 376 -5.91 6.66 -16.00
C VAL A 376 -5.02 7.32 -14.95
N LYS A 377 -4.45 6.54 -14.03
CA LYS A 377 -3.60 7.08 -12.97
C LYS A 377 -2.27 7.63 -13.50
N GLN A 378 -1.66 7.03 -14.54
CA GLN A 378 -0.46 7.59 -15.18
C GLN A 378 -0.75 8.96 -15.83
N TYR A 379 -1.86 9.06 -16.55
CA TYR A 379 -2.31 10.32 -17.14
C TYR A 379 -2.50 11.41 -16.08
N LEU A 380 -3.10 11.07 -14.93
CA LEU A 380 -3.33 12.03 -13.84
C LEU A 380 -2.05 12.37 -13.06
N GLN A 381 -1.18 11.39 -12.79
CA GLN A 381 0.07 11.58 -12.07
C GLN A 381 0.96 12.58 -12.81
N THR A 382 0.98 12.51 -14.14
CA THR A 382 1.76 13.41 -14.98
C THR A 382 1.07 14.73 -15.29
N SER A 383 0.06 15.11 -14.49
CA SER A 383 -0.73 16.34 -14.69
C SER A 383 -1.25 16.46 -16.12
N GLU A 384 -1.81 15.36 -16.62
CA GLU A 384 -2.46 15.25 -17.92
C GLU A 384 -1.50 15.40 -19.11
N GLN A 385 -0.17 15.26 -18.91
CA GLN A 385 0.84 15.46 -19.96
C GLN A 385 1.11 14.21 -20.82
N GLU A 386 0.51 13.06 -20.50
CA GLU A 386 0.67 11.81 -21.25
C GLU A 386 -0.66 11.31 -21.84
N PRO A 387 -1.15 11.93 -22.93
CA PRO A 387 -2.49 11.63 -23.48
C PRO A 387 -2.64 10.19 -23.98
N VAL A 388 -1.55 9.50 -24.31
CA VAL A 388 -1.58 8.10 -24.75
C VAL A 388 -2.28 7.19 -23.74
N TYR A 389 -2.05 7.39 -22.43
CA TYR A 389 -2.68 6.55 -21.41
C TYR A 389 -4.16 6.91 -21.21
N LYS A 390 -4.54 8.17 -21.47
CA LYS A 390 -5.96 8.57 -21.52
C LYS A 390 -6.69 7.91 -22.69
N GLU A 391 -6.06 7.86 -23.86
CA GLU A 391 -6.62 7.18 -25.04
C GLU A 391 -6.79 5.67 -24.81
N MET A 392 -5.80 5.02 -24.20
CA MET A 392 -5.87 3.62 -23.82
C MET A 392 -6.98 3.36 -22.80
N TRP A 393 -7.08 4.21 -21.76
CA TRP A 393 -8.16 4.14 -20.77
C TRP A 393 -9.54 4.29 -21.42
N ASP A 394 -9.71 5.28 -22.30
CA ASP A 394 -10.98 5.55 -22.95
C ASP A 394 -11.41 4.41 -23.88
N GLU A 395 -10.45 3.79 -24.59
CA GLU A 395 -10.72 2.59 -25.37
C GLU A 395 -11.12 1.41 -24.49
N ALA A 396 -10.34 1.13 -23.44
CA ALA A 396 -10.60 0.02 -22.53
C ALA A 396 -11.96 0.19 -21.84
N LEU A 397 -12.32 1.38 -21.36
CA LEU A 397 -13.61 1.63 -20.70
C LEU A 397 -14.79 1.42 -21.65
N ARG A 398 -14.68 1.84 -22.92
CA ARG A 398 -15.67 1.50 -23.94
C ARG A 398 -15.75 0.00 -24.20
N GLY A 399 -14.61 -0.69 -24.24
CA GLY A 399 -14.56 -2.14 -24.37
C GLY A 399 -15.19 -2.88 -23.20
N ILE A 400 -14.94 -2.43 -21.97
CA ILE A 400 -15.57 -2.96 -20.75
C ILE A 400 -17.07 -2.80 -20.84
N ARG A 401 -17.55 -1.59 -21.14
CA ARG A 401 -18.97 -1.28 -21.31
C ARG A 401 -19.63 -2.20 -22.35
N LYS A 402 -18.94 -2.41 -23.47
CA LYS A 402 -19.45 -3.19 -24.59
C LYS A 402 -19.50 -4.69 -24.29
N ASN A 403 -18.43 -5.24 -23.74
CA ASN A 403 -18.22 -6.68 -23.76
C ASN A 403 -18.40 -7.35 -22.39
N LEU A 404 -18.28 -6.60 -21.28
CA LEU A 404 -18.18 -7.16 -19.93
C LEU A 404 -19.30 -6.71 -18.99
N VAL A 405 -19.96 -5.58 -19.26
CA VAL A 405 -21.05 -5.09 -18.39
C VAL A 405 -22.39 -5.74 -18.74
N SER A 406 -23.01 -6.34 -17.72
CA SER A 406 -24.35 -6.92 -17.79
C SER A 406 -25.16 -6.58 -16.53
N PHE A 407 -26.39 -7.07 -16.46
CA PHE A 407 -27.34 -6.79 -15.38
C PHE A 407 -27.87 -8.08 -14.78
N THR A 408 -28.02 -8.11 -13.46
CA THR A 408 -28.65 -9.24 -12.79
C THR A 408 -30.14 -9.35 -13.13
N LYS A 409 -30.67 -10.56 -12.98
CA LYS A 409 -32.01 -10.91 -13.45
C LYS A 409 -33.12 -10.20 -12.70
N ASN A 410 -33.10 -10.22 -11.36
CA ASN A 410 -34.25 -9.80 -10.57
C ASN A 410 -34.19 -8.30 -10.21
N SER A 411 -33.02 -7.80 -9.84
CA SER A 411 -32.84 -6.43 -9.34
C SER A 411 -31.99 -5.54 -10.24
N HIS A 412 -31.56 -6.06 -11.39
CA HIS A 412 -30.80 -5.32 -12.40
C HIS A 412 -29.54 -4.65 -11.86
N LEU A 413 -28.88 -5.28 -10.88
CA LEU A 413 -27.56 -4.85 -10.41
C LEU A 413 -26.59 -4.86 -11.59
N MET A 414 -25.86 -3.78 -11.79
CA MET A 414 -24.85 -3.68 -12.83
C MET A 414 -23.60 -4.45 -12.40
N ILE A 415 -23.16 -5.41 -13.20
CA ILE A 415 -21.97 -6.23 -12.91
C ILE A 415 -20.93 -6.10 -14.01
N ILE A 416 -19.67 -6.37 -13.69
CA ILE A 416 -18.61 -6.59 -14.68
C ILE A 416 -18.25 -8.09 -14.63
N GLY A 417 -18.65 -8.82 -15.66
CA GLY A 417 -18.30 -10.24 -15.82
C GLY A 417 -16.92 -10.43 -16.46
N GLU A 418 -16.57 -11.69 -16.68
CA GLU A 418 -15.32 -12.09 -17.36
C GLU A 418 -15.63 -12.87 -18.65
N ARG A 419 -14.66 -12.93 -19.57
CA ARG A 419 -14.71 -13.72 -20.81
C ARG A 419 -13.59 -14.76 -20.76
N PRO A 420 -13.83 -15.97 -20.21
CA PRO A 420 -12.78 -16.96 -20.00
C PRO A 420 -12.17 -17.50 -21.31
N GLN A 421 -12.90 -17.44 -22.41
CA GLN A 421 -12.55 -18.03 -23.71
C GLN A 421 -12.54 -16.98 -24.84
N GLY A 422 -12.30 -15.70 -24.52
CA GLY A 422 -12.30 -14.60 -25.48
C GLY A 422 -13.66 -13.92 -25.68
N LEU A 423 -13.65 -12.79 -26.41
CA LEU A 423 -14.80 -11.88 -26.51
C LEU A 423 -16.00 -12.46 -27.26
N ASP A 424 -15.77 -13.40 -28.18
CA ASP A 424 -16.81 -14.03 -29.00
C ASP A 424 -17.53 -15.19 -28.28
N GLN A 425 -17.08 -15.56 -27.07
CA GLN A 425 -17.64 -16.64 -26.25
C GLN A 425 -18.45 -16.09 -25.08
N ASP A 426 -19.23 -16.93 -24.40
CA ASP A 426 -20.16 -16.52 -23.34
C ASP A 426 -19.53 -15.69 -22.21
N LEU A 427 -20.32 -14.75 -21.68
CA LEU A 427 -19.98 -13.97 -20.50
C LEU A 427 -20.14 -14.86 -19.25
N SER A 428 -19.08 -14.97 -18.46
CA SER A 428 -19.15 -15.57 -17.13
C SER A 428 -19.55 -14.49 -16.12
N PRO A 429 -20.64 -14.67 -15.35
CA PRO A 429 -21.08 -13.73 -14.34
C PRO A 429 -20.28 -13.85 -13.02
N ARG A 430 -19.00 -14.20 -13.13
CA ARG A 430 -18.06 -14.27 -12.02
C ARG A 430 -17.40 -12.90 -11.86
N MET A 431 -17.44 -12.35 -10.65
CA MET A 431 -16.81 -11.07 -10.31
C MET A 431 -15.98 -11.24 -9.03
N ASP A 432 -14.69 -11.00 -9.14
CA ASP A 432 -13.81 -10.94 -7.98
C ASP A 432 -14.15 -9.67 -7.16
N HIS A 433 -13.99 -9.71 -5.84
CA HIS A 433 -14.08 -8.50 -5.01
C HIS A 433 -13.09 -7.43 -5.48
N LEU A 434 -11.94 -7.86 -6.03
CA LEU A 434 -10.95 -7.01 -6.69
C LEU A 434 -11.61 -6.02 -7.66
N VAL A 435 -12.57 -6.45 -8.48
CA VAL A 435 -13.24 -5.59 -9.49
C VAL A 435 -13.96 -4.39 -8.87
N CYS A 436 -14.22 -4.41 -7.56
CA CYS A 436 -14.81 -3.28 -6.84
C CYS A 436 -13.91 -2.04 -6.75
N PHE A 437 -12.70 -2.03 -7.31
CA PHE A 437 -11.89 -0.83 -7.54
C PHE A 437 -12.45 0.05 -8.67
N MET A 438 -13.13 -0.57 -9.65
CA MET A 438 -13.60 0.11 -10.88
C MET A 438 -14.58 1.27 -10.67
N PRO A 439 -15.57 1.21 -9.75
CA PRO A 439 -16.45 2.35 -9.50
C PRO A 439 -15.67 3.64 -9.19
N GLY A 440 -14.66 3.55 -8.32
CA GLY A 440 -13.77 4.65 -7.95
C GLY A 440 -12.92 5.12 -9.13
N THR A 441 -12.29 4.18 -9.84
CA THR A 441 -11.43 4.47 -11.00
C THR A 441 -12.18 5.15 -12.14
N ILE A 442 -13.41 4.70 -12.44
CA ILE A 442 -14.27 5.33 -13.47
C ILE A 442 -14.64 6.76 -13.05
N ALA A 443 -15.02 6.96 -11.79
CA ALA A 443 -15.36 8.29 -11.30
C ALA A 443 -14.14 9.22 -11.35
N LEU A 444 -12.96 8.72 -10.94
CA LEU A 444 -11.69 9.43 -11.02
C LEU A 444 -11.35 9.82 -12.46
N GLY A 445 -11.51 8.92 -13.42
CA GLY A 445 -11.24 9.20 -14.84
C GLY A 445 -12.19 10.21 -15.47
N ALA A 446 -13.47 10.21 -15.07
CA ALA A 446 -14.46 11.14 -15.58
C ALA A 446 -14.26 12.58 -15.06
N THR A 447 -13.83 12.73 -13.80
CA THR A 447 -13.69 14.06 -13.15
C THR A 447 -12.26 14.55 -12.99
N GLY A 448 -11.26 13.70 -13.22
CA GLY A 448 -9.86 13.99 -12.89
C GLY A 448 -9.60 14.15 -11.38
N GLY A 449 -10.53 13.72 -10.52
CA GLY A 449 -10.47 13.89 -9.06
C GLY A 449 -11.22 15.12 -8.53
N GLN A 450 -11.69 16.01 -9.41
CA GLN A 450 -12.44 17.20 -9.00
C GLN A 450 -13.81 16.83 -8.39
N PRO A 451 -14.35 17.68 -7.49
CA PRO A 451 -15.76 17.62 -7.11
C PRO A 451 -16.66 17.61 -8.34
N LEU A 452 -17.66 16.72 -8.36
CA LEU A 452 -18.59 16.55 -9.50
C LEU A 452 -19.32 17.86 -9.86
N SER A 453 -19.63 18.69 -8.86
CA SER A 453 -20.25 20.00 -9.05
C SER A 453 -19.35 21.00 -9.78
N GLN A 454 -18.02 20.81 -9.72
CA GLN A 454 -17.02 21.59 -10.45
C GLN A 454 -16.73 20.95 -11.81
N ALA A 455 -16.52 19.64 -11.87
CA ALA A 455 -16.24 18.91 -13.11
C ALA A 455 -17.34 19.13 -14.17
N ARG A 456 -18.62 19.14 -13.76
CA ARG A 456 -19.78 19.43 -14.62
C ARG A 456 -19.81 20.83 -15.24
N LYS A 457 -19.07 21.78 -14.66
CA LYS A 457 -18.99 23.16 -15.18
C LYS A 457 -17.87 23.32 -16.20
N SER A 458 -16.99 22.32 -16.34
CA SER A 458 -15.89 22.36 -17.30
C SER A 458 -16.43 22.26 -18.74
N ALA A 459 -15.75 22.93 -19.68
CA ALA A 459 -16.13 22.88 -21.09
C ALA A 459 -16.02 21.47 -21.70
N GLY A 460 -15.23 20.58 -21.06
CA GLY A 460 -15.04 19.19 -21.48
C GLY A 460 -16.05 18.21 -20.88
N TRP A 461 -17.06 18.66 -20.14
CA TRP A 461 -18.10 17.77 -19.62
C TRP A 461 -19.03 17.29 -20.74
N THR A 462 -19.02 15.99 -21.02
CA THR A 462 -19.80 15.37 -22.09
C THR A 462 -20.89 14.45 -21.53
N GLN A 463 -21.84 14.06 -22.39
CA GLN A 463 -22.81 13.02 -22.05
C GLN A 463 -22.11 11.71 -21.62
N GLN A 464 -21.01 11.35 -22.28
CA GLN A 464 -20.22 10.16 -21.93
C GLN A 464 -19.75 10.23 -20.47
N ARG A 465 -19.17 11.35 -20.03
CA ARG A 465 -18.71 11.51 -18.63
C ARG A 465 -19.86 11.45 -17.63
N GLU A 466 -21.03 11.97 -17.99
CA GLU A 466 -22.22 11.86 -17.15
C GLU A 466 -22.69 10.40 -17.02
N GLU A 467 -22.67 9.62 -18.12
CA GLU A 467 -22.97 8.19 -18.09
C GLU A 467 -21.93 7.37 -17.33
N GLU A 468 -20.64 7.71 -17.43
CA GLU A 468 -19.55 7.09 -16.66
C GLU A 468 -19.76 7.26 -15.15
N ILE A 469 -20.15 8.47 -14.69
CA ILE A 469 -20.50 8.69 -13.28
C ILE A 469 -21.69 7.84 -12.86
N LEU A 470 -22.73 7.73 -13.69
CA LEU A 470 -23.89 6.89 -13.38
C LEU A 470 -23.51 5.42 -13.31
N MET A 471 -22.68 4.94 -14.24
CA MET A 471 -22.12 3.60 -14.24
C MET A 471 -21.32 3.33 -12.95
N SER A 472 -20.45 4.25 -12.52
CA SER A 472 -19.76 4.14 -11.22
C SER A 472 -20.73 3.97 -10.06
N LYS A 473 -21.82 4.74 -10.02
CA LYS A 473 -22.80 4.66 -8.94
C LYS A 473 -23.54 3.33 -8.92
N GLU A 474 -23.94 2.81 -10.08
CA GLU A 474 -24.63 1.52 -10.19
C GLU A 474 -23.70 0.34 -9.86
N LEU A 475 -22.43 0.36 -10.31
CA LEU A 475 -21.44 -0.64 -9.92
C LEU A 475 -21.14 -0.61 -8.42
N MET A 476 -21.10 0.58 -7.80
CA MET A 476 -20.92 0.70 -6.35
C MET A 476 -22.08 0.08 -5.56
N LYS A 477 -23.31 0.16 -6.07
CA LYS A 477 -24.45 -0.55 -5.45
C LYS A 477 -24.24 -2.06 -5.46
N THR A 478 -23.70 -2.61 -6.55
CA THR A 478 -23.38 -4.04 -6.65
C THR A 478 -22.33 -4.46 -5.64
N CYS A 479 -21.24 -3.70 -5.51
CA CYS A 479 -20.21 -3.96 -4.49
C CYS A 479 -20.76 -3.84 -3.06
N TRP A 480 -21.66 -2.89 -2.81
CA TRP A 480 -22.40 -2.82 -1.55
C TRP A 480 -23.32 -4.03 -1.35
N ALA A 481 -24.02 -4.50 -2.38
CA ALA A 481 -24.85 -5.71 -2.33
C ALA A 481 -24.02 -6.96 -2.01
N MET A 482 -22.80 -7.09 -2.55
CA MET A 482 -21.87 -8.18 -2.23
C MET A 482 -21.54 -8.24 -0.73
N HIS A 483 -21.43 -7.09 -0.06
CA HIS A 483 -21.28 -7.03 1.40
C HIS A 483 -22.57 -7.43 2.12
N GLN A 484 -23.71 -6.90 1.70
CA GLN A 484 -25.00 -7.15 2.35
C GLN A 484 -25.56 -8.55 2.12
N ALA A 485 -25.05 -9.28 1.14
CA ALA A 485 -25.42 -10.65 0.83
C ALA A 485 -24.92 -11.66 1.87
N THR A 486 -23.82 -11.37 2.55
CA THR A 486 -23.19 -12.32 3.49
C THR A 486 -23.74 -12.17 4.90
N ALA A 487 -23.70 -13.24 5.69
CA ALA A 487 -24.09 -13.20 7.10
C ALA A 487 -23.26 -12.21 7.96
N THR A 488 -22.00 -11.94 7.60
CA THR A 488 -21.12 -11.04 8.37
C THR A 488 -21.19 -9.57 7.93
N GLY A 489 -21.82 -9.25 6.80
CA GLY A 489 -21.74 -7.90 6.20
C GLY A 489 -20.41 -7.60 5.52
N LEU A 490 -19.55 -8.61 5.32
CA LEU A 490 -18.28 -8.52 4.62
C LEU A 490 -18.36 -9.32 3.33
N ALA A 491 -18.04 -8.72 2.19
CA ALA A 491 -18.05 -9.41 0.92
C ALA A 491 -17.04 -10.56 0.89
N THR A 492 -17.36 -11.60 0.13
CA THR A 492 -16.49 -12.75 -0.13
C THR A 492 -15.50 -12.43 -1.25
N GLU A 493 -14.45 -13.23 -1.38
CA GLU A 493 -13.40 -13.05 -2.40
C GLU A 493 -13.95 -12.98 -3.82
N ILE A 494 -14.92 -13.84 -4.13
CA ILE A 494 -15.58 -13.90 -5.43
C ILE A 494 -17.09 -14.02 -5.21
N SER A 495 -17.85 -13.32 -6.03
CA SER A 495 -19.31 -13.47 -6.15
C SER A 495 -19.67 -13.95 -7.55
N HIS A 496 -20.68 -14.80 -7.65
CA HIS A 496 -21.29 -15.16 -8.92
C HIS A 496 -22.69 -14.55 -8.99
N PHE A 497 -23.13 -14.16 -10.18
CA PHE A 497 -24.43 -13.52 -10.34
C PHE A 497 -25.37 -14.32 -11.23
N VAL A 498 -26.67 -14.19 -10.95
CA VAL A 498 -27.73 -14.74 -11.79
C VAL A 498 -28.13 -13.71 -12.83
N LEU A 499 -27.89 -14.04 -14.10
CA LEU A 499 -28.25 -13.20 -15.26
C LEU A 499 -29.44 -13.79 -16.01
N ASP A 500 -30.02 -13.01 -16.91
CA ASP A 500 -30.89 -13.53 -17.97
C ASP A 500 -30.13 -14.46 -18.93
N SER A 501 -30.89 -15.29 -19.67
CA SER A 501 -30.35 -16.17 -20.70
C SER A 501 -31.07 -15.91 -22.03
N PRO A 502 -30.42 -15.29 -23.03
CA PRO A 502 -29.04 -14.76 -22.99
C PRO A 502 -28.88 -13.54 -22.05
N PRO A 503 -27.66 -13.23 -21.58
CA PRO A 503 -27.41 -12.05 -20.75
C PRO A 503 -27.79 -10.75 -21.45
N VAL A 504 -28.39 -9.81 -20.71
CA VAL A 504 -28.65 -8.46 -21.21
C VAL A 504 -27.35 -7.65 -21.11
N MET A 505 -26.75 -7.32 -22.25
CA MET A 505 -25.50 -6.55 -22.29
C MET A 505 -25.77 -5.05 -22.24
N MET A 506 -24.86 -4.28 -21.62
CA MET A 506 -24.98 -2.82 -21.56
C MET A 506 -24.95 -2.17 -22.94
N ALA A 507 -24.12 -2.64 -23.87
CA ALA A 507 -24.09 -2.10 -25.23
C ALA A 507 -25.41 -2.26 -25.99
N ASP A 508 -26.16 -3.34 -25.74
CA ASP A 508 -27.44 -3.59 -26.43
C ASP A 508 -28.55 -2.71 -25.86
N LYS A 509 -28.60 -2.57 -24.53
CA LYS A 509 -29.65 -1.82 -23.82
C LYS A 509 -29.39 -0.31 -23.79
N TYR A 510 -28.13 0.08 -23.66
CA TYR A 510 -27.67 1.46 -23.54
C TYR A 510 -26.46 1.67 -24.47
N PRO A 511 -26.69 1.91 -25.77
CA PRO A 511 -25.61 2.09 -26.74
C PRO A 511 -24.70 3.24 -26.34
N ASP A 512 -23.40 3.05 -26.55
CA ASP A 512 -22.38 4.04 -26.22
C ASP A 512 -22.55 5.33 -27.06
N PRO A 513 -22.52 6.52 -26.44
CA PRO A 513 -22.83 7.77 -27.13
C PRO A 513 -21.78 8.20 -28.16
N VAL A 514 -20.53 7.73 -28.01
CA VAL A 514 -19.44 8.05 -28.95
C VAL A 514 -19.59 7.22 -30.22
N THR A 515 -19.87 5.94 -30.08
CA THR A 515 -19.98 5.01 -31.22
C THR A 515 -21.36 5.04 -31.89
N ASN A 516 -22.42 5.40 -31.17
CA ASN A 516 -23.81 5.36 -31.65
C ASN A 516 -24.58 6.65 -31.32
N PRO A 517 -24.16 7.83 -31.81
CA PRO A 517 -24.74 9.12 -31.41
C PRO A 517 -26.25 9.25 -31.69
N ASN A 518 -26.75 8.63 -32.77
CA ASN A 518 -28.16 8.66 -33.14
C ASN A 518 -29.06 7.72 -32.31
N ARG A 519 -28.47 6.75 -31.59
CA ARG A 519 -29.16 5.76 -30.76
C ARG A 519 -28.72 5.78 -29.30
N ALA A 520 -27.90 6.77 -28.93
CA ALA A 520 -27.34 6.91 -27.60
C ALA A 520 -28.46 6.95 -26.57
N SER A 521 -28.30 6.18 -25.49
CA SER A 521 -29.18 6.28 -24.33
C SER A 521 -29.08 7.67 -23.73
N LYS A 522 -30.18 8.26 -23.25
CA LYS A 522 -30.05 9.46 -22.42
C LYS A 522 -29.51 9.07 -21.03
N PRO A 523 -28.73 9.94 -20.34
CA PRO A 523 -28.24 9.65 -18.99
C PRO A 523 -29.34 9.24 -18.01
N GLU A 524 -30.55 9.79 -18.14
CA GLU A 524 -31.69 9.42 -17.29
C GLU A 524 -32.04 7.94 -17.36
N ALA A 525 -31.72 7.25 -18.46
CA ALA A 525 -31.96 5.83 -18.63
C ALA A 525 -31.03 4.97 -17.75
N LEU A 526 -29.84 5.47 -17.39
CA LEU A 526 -28.91 4.81 -16.47
C LEU A 526 -29.20 5.09 -14.99
N ARG A 527 -29.97 6.15 -14.70
CA ARG A 527 -30.19 6.60 -13.33
C ARG A 527 -31.13 5.64 -12.60
N GLY A 528 -30.62 4.98 -11.57
CA GLY A 528 -31.46 4.15 -10.69
C GLY A 528 -31.95 2.88 -11.36
N ILE A 529 -31.17 2.30 -12.27
CA ILE A 529 -31.50 1.01 -12.90
C ILE A 529 -31.57 -0.09 -11.84
N SER A 530 -30.58 -0.15 -10.95
CA SER A 530 -30.57 -1.15 -9.90
C SER A 530 -31.57 -0.78 -8.82
N GLU A 531 -32.34 -1.77 -8.37
CA GLU A 531 -33.20 -1.63 -7.20
C GLU A 531 -32.37 -1.17 -5.97
N PRO A 532 -32.97 -0.41 -5.04
CA PRO A 532 -32.30 -0.05 -3.80
C PRO A 532 -31.84 -1.29 -3.04
N VAL A 533 -30.57 -1.32 -2.66
CA VAL A 533 -30.01 -2.38 -1.83
C VAL A 533 -30.32 -2.04 -0.37
N GLU A 534 -31.47 -2.52 0.09
CA GLU A 534 -31.93 -2.36 1.47
C GLU A 534 -31.03 -3.11 2.47
N ALA A 535 -31.15 -2.75 3.76
CA ALA A 535 -30.31 -3.27 4.83
C ALA A 535 -30.34 -4.81 4.95
N GLN A 536 -29.33 -5.36 5.61
CA GLN A 536 -29.10 -6.80 5.78
C GLN A 536 -30.34 -7.61 6.23
N SER A 537 -31.26 -6.97 6.96
CA SER A 537 -32.42 -7.60 7.61
C SER A 537 -33.52 -8.10 6.67
N ASP A 538 -33.63 -7.58 5.44
CA ASP A 538 -34.70 -8.02 4.52
C ASP A 538 -34.29 -9.23 3.67
N VAL A 539 -34.36 -10.42 4.26
CA VAL A 539 -34.08 -11.68 3.56
C VAL A 539 -34.98 -11.95 2.33
N SER A 540 -36.06 -11.20 2.14
CA SER A 540 -36.96 -11.35 0.98
C SER A 540 -36.59 -10.49 -0.22
N ALA A 541 -35.59 -9.61 -0.09
CA ALA A 541 -35.17 -8.72 -1.16
C ALA A 541 -34.69 -9.49 -2.40
N SER A 542 -35.23 -9.13 -3.56
CA SER A 542 -34.96 -9.71 -4.89
C SER A 542 -33.48 -9.79 -5.22
N TRP A 543 -32.70 -8.77 -4.86
CA TRP A 543 -31.28 -8.68 -5.19
C TRP A 543 -30.43 -9.74 -4.49
N ARG A 544 -30.89 -10.31 -3.37
CA ARG A 544 -30.19 -11.44 -2.71
C ARG A 544 -30.24 -12.70 -3.53
N ALA A 545 -31.33 -12.93 -4.26
CA ALA A 545 -31.48 -14.08 -5.15
C ALA A 545 -30.59 -13.97 -6.39
N ASP A 546 -30.08 -12.77 -6.68
CA ASP A 546 -29.16 -12.52 -7.80
C ASP A 546 -27.69 -12.84 -7.47
N ILE A 547 -27.35 -13.09 -6.20
CA ILE A 547 -25.96 -13.30 -5.75
C ILE A 547 -25.78 -14.74 -5.26
N ASP A 548 -24.92 -15.50 -5.94
CA ASP A 548 -24.50 -16.86 -5.58
C ASP A 548 -23.08 -16.88 -5.02
N ILE A 549 -22.96 -17.31 -3.76
CA ILE A 549 -21.71 -17.40 -3.03
C ILE A 549 -21.27 -18.86 -2.90
N ARG A 550 -20.33 -19.23 -3.77
CA ARG A 550 -19.79 -20.59 -3.85
C ARG A 550 -18.88 -20.90 -2.66
N ARG A 551 -18.90 -22.17 -2.23
CA ARG A 551 -18.23 -22.63 -0.99
C ARG A 551 -16.74 -22.25 -0.89
N ASN A 552 -15.98 -22.37 -1.98
CA ASN A 552 -14.53 -22.10 -1.97
C ASN A 552 -14.20 -20.61 -1.94
N ASP A 553 -15.16 -19.76 -2.31
CA ASP A 553 -14.95 -18.33 -2.51
C ASP A 553 -15.35 -17.53 -1.27
N ARG A 554 -15.94 -18.18 -0.26
CA ARG A 554 -16.51 -17.57 0.95
C ARG A 554 -15.54 -16.84 1.87
N HIS A 555 -14.24 -16.91 1.60
CA HIS A 555 -13.25 -16.25 2.44
C HIS A 555 -13.28 -14.73 2.22
N ASN A 556 -12.87 -13.97 3.24
CA ASN A 556 -12.63 -12.54 3.16
C ASN A 556 -11.21 -12.28 3.68
N LEU A 557 -10.38 -11.65 2.84
CA LEU A 557 -8.97 -11.44 3.15
C LEU A 557 -8.68 -10.02 3.65
N GLN A 558 -9.68 -9.30 4.18
CA GLN A 558 -9.50 -7.90 4.61
C GLN A 558 -9.16 -6.95 3.46
N ARG A 559 -9.68 -7.23 2.26
CA ARG A 559 -9.39 -6.46 1.05
C ARG A 559 -10.05 -5.06 1.03
N PRO A 560 -9.45 -4.09 0.34
CA PRO A 560 -9.85 -2.68 0.38
C PRO A 560 -10.82 -2.21 -0.73
N GLU A 561 -10.99 -2.95 -1.83
CA GLU A 561 -11.40 -2.33 -3.11
C GLU A 561 -12.81 -1.69 -3.04
N THR A 562 -13.72 -2.27 -2.26
CA THR A 562 -15.02 -1.64 -1.97
C THR A 562 -14.87 -0.31 -1.22
N VAL A 563 -14.07 -0.25 -0.13
CA VAL A 563 -13.87 0.99 0.63
C VAL A 563 -13.05 2.03 -0.13
N GLU A 564 -12.13 1.60 -0.99
CA GLU A 564 -11.44 2.46 -1.96
C GLU A 564 -12.47 3.20 -2.85
N SER A 565 -13.36 2.45 -3.50
CA SER A 565 -14.38 3.05 -4.37
C SER A 565 -15.35 3.96 -3.60
N LEU A 566 -15.72 3.60 -2.37
CA LEU A 566 -16.53 4.47 -1.50
C LEU A 566 -15.82 5.79 -1.22
N PHE A 567 -14.51 5.76 -0.96
CA PHE A 567 -13.67 6.94 -0.77
C PHE A 567 -13.69 7.85 -2.01
N TYR A 568 -13.40 7.33 -3.20
CA TYR A 568 -13.43 8.12 -4.43
C TYR A 568 -14.82 8.71 -4.70
N LEU A 569 -15.88 7.92 -4.58
CA LEU A 569 -17.24 8.38 -4.84
C LEU A 569 -17.69 9.43 -3.83
N TYR A 570 -17.37 9.30 -2.55
CA TYR A 570 -17.62 10.35 -1.56
C TYR A 570 -16.85 11.63 -1.89
N ARG A 571 -15.54 11.52 -2.15
CA ARG A 571 -14.68 12.68 -2.44
C ARG A 571 -15.11 13.41 -3.71
N ILE A 572 -15.64 12.72 -4.71
CA ILE A 572 -16.09 13.33 -5.97
C ILE A 572 -17.52 13.86 -5.84
N THR A 573 -18.45 13.06 -5.34
CA THR A 573 -19.88 13.40 -5.36
C THR A 573 -20.34 14.24 -4.16
N GLY A 574 -19.68 14.08 -3.01
CA GLY A 574 -20.11 14.64 -1.73
C GLY A 574 -21.34 13.93 -1.13
N ASP A 575 -21.73 12.76 -1.62
CA ASP A 575 -22.90 12.02 -1.12
C ASP A 575 -22.54 11.18 0.10
N ASP A 576 -23.23 11.43 1.21
CA ASP A 576 -22.96 10.78 2.50
C ASP A 576 -23.37 9.33 2.56
N ILE A 577 -24.15 8.84 1.59
CA ILE A 577 -24.48 7.42 1.50
C ILE A 577 -23.22 6.55 1.47
N TYR A 578 -22.16 7.00 0.80
CA TYR A 578 -20.91 6.24 0.70
C TYR A 578 -20.17 6.16 2.04
N ARG A 579 -20.24 7.23 2.85
CA ARG A 579 -19.70 7.21 4.22
C ARG A 579 -20.56 6.33 5.13
N GLN A 580 -21.88 6.29 4.94
CA GLN A 580 -22.76 5.41 5.68
C GLN A 580 -22.47 3.93 5.37
N TRP A 581 -22.38 3.56 4.09
CA TRP A 581 -21.98 2.21 3.67
C TRP A 581 -20.61 1.82 4.22
N GLY A 582 -19.61 2.71 4.11
CA GLY A 582 -18.29 2.48 4.69
C GLY A 582 -18.35 2.25 6.19
N TRP A 583 -19.18 2.98 6.92
CA TRP A 583 -19.33 2.80 8.36
C TRP A 583 -19.92 1.44 8.74
N GLU A 584 -20.91 0.95 7.97
CA GLU A 584 -21.48 -0.39 8.17
C GLU A 584 -20.44 -1.50 7.89
N ILE A 585 -19.64 -1.36 6.83
CA ILE A 585 -18.55 -2.31 6.53
C ILE A 585 -17.51 -2.28 7.65
N PHE A 586 -17.12 -1.10 8.12
CA PHE A 586 -16.14 -0.96 9.21
C PHE A 586 -16.64 -1.64 10.49
N LYS A 587 -17.89 -1.40 10.90
CA LYS A 587 -18.49 -2.10 12.06
C LYS A 587 -18.45 -3.63 11.88
N SER A 588 -18.72 -4.12 10.67
CA SER A 588 -18.68 -5.54 10.33
C SER A 588 -17.27 -6.13 10.49
N PHE A 589 -16.23 -5.41 10.03
CA PHE A 589 -14.84 -5.78 10.28
C PHE A 589 -14.55 -5.89 11.78
N ILE A 590 -14.93 -4.87 12.56
CA ILE A 590 -14.68 -4.84 14.00
C ILE A 590 -15.35 -6.02 14.70
N LYS A 591 -16.60 -6.33 14.34
CA LYS A 591 -17.38 -7.40 14.96
C LYS A 591 -16.85 -8.79 14.62
N HIS A 592 -16.53 -9.04 13.35
CA HIS A 592 -16.30 -10.41 12.87
C HIS A 592 -14.83 -10.79 12.77
N THR A 593 -13.93 -9.82 12.56
CA THR A 593 -12.50 -10.09 12.36
C THR A 593 -11.65 -9.89 13.63
N ALA A 594 -12.15 -9.19 14.66
CA ALA A 594 -11.41 -8.92 15.89
C ALA A 594 -10.90 -10.19 16.58
N VAL A 595 -9.62 -10.16 16.98
CA VAL A 595 -8.99 -11.19 17.80
C VAL A 595 -8.92 -10.68 19.23
N VAL A 596 -9.62 -11.36 20.14
CA VAL A 596 -9.80 -10.93 21.53
C VAL A 596 -8.94 -11.79 22.46
N GLU A 597 -8.27 -11.15 23.41
CA GLU A 597 -7.52 -11.83 24.47
C GLU A 597 -7.96 -11.36 25.86
N LYS A 598 -7.80 -12.22 26.87
CA LYS A 598 -7.94 -11.83 28.27
C LYS A 598 -6.70 -11.06 28.71
N LYS A 599 -6.88 -9.83 29.18
CA LYS A 599 -5.79 -9.01 29.70
C LYS A 599 -5.31 -9.57 31.04
N SER A 600 -4.06 -9.99 31.12
CA SER A 600 -3.44 -10.44 32.38
C SER A 600 -3.04 -9.23 33.23
N THR A 601 -3.72 -9.00 34.35
CA THR A 601 -3.34 -7.98 35.35
C THR A 601 -2.23 -8.55 36.23
N SER A 602 -0.99 -8.08 36.07
CA SER A 602 0.17 -8.62 36.81
C SER A 602 0.20 -8.20 38.29
N ARG A 603 0.14 -9.23 39.17
CA ARG A 603 0.90 -9.46 40.42
C ARG A 603 0.73 -8.54 41.65
N ILE A 604 -0.49 -8.23 42.06
CA ILE A 604 -0.82 -8.26 43.51
C ILE A 604 -2.19 -8.92 43.64
N PRO A 605 -2.33 -10.07 44.34
CA PRO A 605 -3.63 -10.60 44.71
C PRO A 605 -4.22 -9.65 45.76
N THR A 606 -4.80 -8.55 45.32
CA THR A 606 -5.75 -7.82 46.15
C THR A 606 -7.07 -8.58 46.08
N SER A 607 -7.68 -8.77 47.24
CA SER A 607 -8.88 -9.57 47.48
C SER A 607 -10.16 -9.00 46.85
N SER A 608 -10.08 -8.41 45.65
CA SER A 608 -11.22 -7.84 44.94
C SER A 608 -11.63 -8.75 43.78
N ASN A 609 -12.89 -9.18 43.78
CA ASN A 609 -13.58 -9.83 42.67
C ASN A 609 -13.67 -8.86 41.46
N THR A 610 -12.55 -8.60 40.80
CA THR A 610 -12.51 -7.81 39.57
C THR A 610 -12.85 -8.71 38.39
N ALA A 611 -13.91 -8.37 37.66
CA ALA A 611 -14.32 -9.06 36.46
C ALA A 611 -13.16 -9.13 35.44
N PRO A 612 -13.06 -10.22 34.64
CA PRO A 612 -12.01 -10.34 33.63
C PRO A 612 -12.09 -9.18 32.63
N VAL A 613 -10.98 -8.49 32.41
CA VAL A 613 -10.85 -7.45 31.38
C VAL A 613 -10.40 -8.10 30.07
N PHE A 614 -11.17 -7.89 29.01
CA PHE A 614 -10.84 -8.34 27.66
C PHE A 614 -10.40 -7.16 26.78
N ARG A 615 -9.58 -7.45 25.78
CA ARG A 615 -9.12 -6.46 24.79
C ARG A 615 -9.03 -7.07 23.41
N ILE A 616 -9.27 -6.27 22.38
CA ILE A 616 -8.89 -6.62 21.01
C ILE A 616 -7.36 -6.46 20.90
N LYS A 617 -6.68 -7.47 20.35
CA LYS A 617 -5.22 -7.47 20.13
C LYS A 617 -4.79 -7.41 18.66
N GLY A 618 -5.75 -7.46 17.74
CA GLY A 618 -5.52 -7.43 16.29
C GLY A 618 -6.78 -7.87 15.52
N PHE A 619 -6.69 -7.92 14.20
CA PHE A 619 -7.75 -8.34 13.29
C PHE A 619 -7.22 -9.37 12.31
N THR A 620 -8.08 -10.25 11.81
CA THR A 620 -7.65 -11.35 10.94
C THR A 620 -8.65 -11.66 9.84
N SER A 621 -8.12 -12.16 8.72
CA SER A 621 -8.89 -12.71 7.61
C SER A 621 -9.87 -13.81 8.05
N LEU A 622 -10.97 -13.93 7.32
CA LEU A 622 -12.02 -14.91 7.53
C LEU A 622 -11.96 -16.00 6.46
N GLY A 623 -12.17 -17.25 6.85
CA GLY A 623 -12.30 -18.37 5.92
C GLY A 623 -13.74 -18.61 5.48
N ASN A 624 -14.72 -17.98 6.14
CA ASN A 624 -16.11 -17.98 5.72
C ASN A 624 -16.85 -16.72 6.22
N ALA A 625 -16.95 -15.68 5.39
CA ALA A 625 -17.70 -14.46 5.67
C ALA A 625 -19.23 -14.66 5.59
N ASP A 626 -19.70 -15.80 5.10
CA ASP A 626 -21.12 -16.16 5.02
C ASP A 626 -21.56 -17.07 6.18
N ALA A 627 -20.95 -16.89 7.36
CA ALA A 627 -21.34 -17.58 8.59
C ALA A 627 -21.01 -16.73 9.83
N VAL A 628 -21.90 -16.79 10.82
CA VAL A 628 -21.72 -16.16 12.14
C VAL A 628 -21.91 -17.24 13.23
N PRO A 629 -20.91 -17.51 14.10
CA PRO A 629 -19.56 -16.94 14.07
C PRO A 629 -18.75 -17.41 12.86
N SER A 630 -17.85 -16.55 12.36
CA SER A 630 -16.98 -16.88 11.23
C SER A 630 -15.75 -17.67 11.66
N TYR A 631 -15.23 -18.51 10.77
CA TYR A 631 -13.95 -19.18 10.90
C TYR A 631 -12.80 -18.21 10.59
N LYS A 632 -11.86 -18.03 11.51
CA LYS A 632 -10.69 -17.14 11.35
C LYS A 632 -9.52 -17.88 10.67
N ARG A 633 -8.85 -17.24 9.71
CA ARG A 633 -7.71 -17.83 8.97
C ARG A 633 -6.36 -17.67 9.67
N ASP A 634 -6.28 -16.78 10.66
CA ASP A 634 -5.05 -16.46 11.38
C ASP A 634 -3.95 -15.88 10.47
N ASN A 635 -4.36 -14.91 9.64
CA ASN A 635 -3.46 -14.04 8.88
C ASN A 635 -3.97 -12.60 8.98
N MET A 636 -3.06 -11.65 9.09
CA MET A 636 -3.32 -10.21 8.92
C MET A 636 -2.54 -9.74 7.71
N GLU A 637 -3.25 -9.46 6.63
CA GLU A 637 -2.65 -8.96 5.40
C GLU A 637 -2.08 -7.55 5.61
N SER A 638 -0.97 -7.19 4.94
CA SER A 638 -0.36 -5.86 5.11
C SER A 638 -1.31 -4.74 4.64
N TYR A 639 -2.04 -4.97 3.55
CA TYR A 639 -3.08 -4.07 3.03
C TYR A 639 -4.28 -3.85 3.95
N TRP A 640 -4.45 -4.64 5.03
CA TRP A 640 -5.40 -4.25 6.08
C TRP A 640 -5.03 -2.89 6.67
N MET A 641 -3.74 -2.67 6.92
CA MET A 641 -3.20 -1.42 7.46
C MET A 641 -2.90 -0.42 6.35
N ALA A 642 -2.27 -0.84 5.25
CA ALA A 642 -1.86 0.05 4.18
C ALA A 642 -3.05 0.62 3.39
N GLU A 643 -4.10 -0.17 3.16
CA GLU A 643 -5.18 0.22 2.26
C GLU A 643 -6.52 0.34 2.98
N THR A 644 -7.00 -0.75 3.57
CA THR A 644 -8.37 -0.83 4.09
C THR A 644 -8.61 0.21 5.18
N LEU A 645 -7.75 0.26 6.19
CA LEU A 645 -7.85 1.26 7.26
C LEU A 645 -7.50 2.67 6.78
N LYS A 646 -6.59 2.83 5.81
CA LYS A 646 -6.29 4.14 5.21
C LYS A 646 -7.50 4.71 4.48
N TYR A 647 -8.15 3.94 3.61
CA TYR A 647 -9.34 4.38 2.89
C TYR A 647 -10.53 4.63 3.82
N PHE A 648 -10.74 3.82 4.87
CA PHE A 648 -11.74 4.16 5.90
C PHE A 648 -11.43 5.49 6.60
N TYR A 649 -10.16 5.73 6.96
CA TYR A 649 -9.76 6.97 7.61
C TYR A 649 -9.96 8.18 6.70
N LEU A 650 -9.59 8.06 5.42
CA LEU A 650 -9.75 9.11 4.41
C LEU A 650 -11.22 9.35 4.03
N LEU A 651 -12.05 8.29 4.00
CA LEU A 651 -13.50 8.38 3.75
C LEU A 651 -14.22 9.19 4.84
N PHE A 652 -13.79 9.06 6.10
CA PHE A 652 -14.34 9.81 7.23
C PHE A 652 -13.61 11.13 7.53
N SER A 653 -12.59 11.48 6.73
CA SER A 653 -11.90 12.76 6.80
C SER A 653 -12.58 13.82 5.92
N ASP A 654 -12.17 15.08 6.12
CA ASP A 654 -12.56 16.18 5.25
C ASP A 654 -12.08 15.94 3.81
N ARG A 655 -12.83 16.49 2.83
CA ARG A 655 -12.65 16.17 1.40
C ARG A 655 -11.35 16.72 0.78
N ASP A 656 -10.72 17.68 1.43
CA ASP A 656 -9.47 18.32 1.05
C ASP A 656 -8.23 17.67 1.72
N PHE A 657 -8.41 16.91 2.80
CA PHE A 657 -7.30 16.19 3.44
C PHE A 657 -6.78 15.05 2.54
N ILE A 658 -5.55 15.16 2.04
CA ILE A 658 -4.97 14.34 0.96
C ILE A 658 -5.90 14.37 -0.28
N SER A 659 -6.00 15.55 -0.91
CA SER A 659 -6.92 15.82 -2.01
C SER A 659 -6.64 14.96 -3.24
N LEU A 660 -7.71 14.49 -3.91
CA LEU A 660 -7.60 13.79 -5.19
C LEU A 660 -7.07 14.67 -6.31
N GLU A 661 -7.14 16.00 -6.18
CA GLU A 661 -6.63 16.94 -7.20
C GLU A 661 -5.11 17.06 -7.19
N ASP A 662 -4.48 16.83 -6.04
CA ASP A 662 -3.04 16.95 -5.85
C ASP A 662 -2.34 15.58 -5.84
N HIS A 663 -3.10 14.50 -5.61
CA HIS A 663 -2.56 13.16 -5.39
C HIS A 663 -3.11 12.14 -6.39
N VAL A 664 -2.33 11.10 -6.60
CA VAL A 664 -2.75 9.82 -7.19
C VAL A 664 -2.28 8.74 -6.25
N PHE A 665 -3.19 7.86 -5.82
CA PHE A 665 -2.84 6.68 -5.03
C PHE A 665 -2.35 5.59 -5.96
N ASN A 666 -1.24 4.92 -5.65
CA ASN A 666 -0.87 3.69 -6.36
C ASN A 666 -1.87 2.54 -6.02
N THR A 667 -1.68 1.35 -6.59
CA THR A 667 -2.59 0.21 -6.38
C THR A 667 -2.52 -0.41 -4.97
N GLU A 668 -1.61 0.05 -4.12
CA GLU A 668 -1.51 -0.33 -2.69
C GLU A 668 -1.80 0.89 -1.78
N ALA A 669 -2.63 1.82 -2.28
CA ALA A 669 -3.08 3.02 -1.59
C ALA A 669 -1.95 3.97 -1.12
N HIS A 670 -0.77 3.94 -1.71
CA HIS A 670 0.30 4.90 -1.42
C HIS A 670 0.12 6.19 -2.22
N PRO A 671 -0.11 7.36 -1.58
CA PRO A 671 -0.28 8.62 -2.29
C PRO A 671 1.04 9.13 -2.89
N PHE A 672 1.02 9.43 -4.19
CA PHE A 672 2.06 10.17 -4.91
C PHE A 672 1.56 11.54 -5.34
N PRO A 673 2.47 12.51 -5.54
CA PRO A 673 2.10 13.79 -6.12
C PRO A 673 1.68 13.65 -7.58
N ARG A 674 0.77 14.52 -7.99
CA ARG A 674 0.67 14.91 -9.39
C ARG A 674 1.77 15.93 -9.72
N PHE A 675 2.47 15.74 -10.83
CA PHE A 675 3.56 16.60 -11.25
C PHE A 675 3.57 16.79 -12.75
N LYS A 676 4.12 17.91 -13.22
CA LYS A 676 4.40 18.11 -14.65
C LYS A 676 5.76 17.51 -14.95
N PRO A 677 5.86 16.53 -15.87
CA PRO A 677 7.14 16.02 -16.33
C PRO A 677 7.98 17.13 -16.99
N SER A 678 9.31 17.01 -16.93
CA SER A 678 10.24 18.01 -17.45
C SER A 678 11.51 17.36 -18.00
N GLY A 679 12.16 18.01 -18.96
CA GLY A 679 13.40 17.48 -19.55
C GLY A 679 13.14 16.21 -20.36
N ASP A 680 13.85 15.14 -20.00
CA ASP A 680 13.76 13.83 -20.67
C ASP A 680 12.60 12.96 -20.14
N LEU A 681 11.92 13.39 -19.08
CA LEU A 681 10.71 12.74 -18.58
C LEU A 681 9.52 13.15 -19.44
N LYS A 682 9.21 12.36 -20.46
CA LYS A 682 8.09 12.56 -21.38
C LYS A 682 7.78 11.24 -22.08
N THR A 683 6.56 11.12 -22.62
CA THR A 683 6.18 9.93 -23.38
C THR A 683 7.14 9.68 -24.55
N GLY A 684 7.81 8.54 -24.52
CA GLY A 684 8.82 8.13 -25.51
C GLY A 684 8.28 7.36 -26.72
N TRP A 685 6.96 7.19 -26.84
CA TRP A 685 6.32 6.37 -27.86
C TRP A 685 4.98 6.96 -28.32
N GLU A 686 4.54 6.56 -29.52
CA GLU A 686 3.25 6.95 -30.08
C GLU A 686 2.39 5.71 -30.31
N ARG A 687 1.08 5.89 -30.13
CA ARG A 687 0.10 4.82 -30.30
C ARG A 687 -0.10 4.50 -31.77
N VAL A 688 -0.19 3.21 -32.11
CA VAL A 688 -0.54 2.81 -33.47
C VAL A 688 -2.02 3.14 -33.72
N PRO A 689 -2.38 3.84 -34.82
CA PRO A 689 -3.77 4.16 -35.13
C PRO A 689 -4.66 2.91 -35.10
N ARG A 690 -5.76 2.98 -34.33
CA ARG A 690 -6.79 1.93 -34.27
C ARG A 690 -7.88 2.22 -35.31
N GLN A 691 -8.43 1.17 -35.91
CA GLN A 691 -9.53 1.26 -36.90
C GLN A 691 -10.89 1.36 -36.23
#